data_AF-A0A6V7XAE9-F1
#
_entry.id   AF-A0A6V7XAE9-F1
#
_cell.length_a   1.000
_cell.length_b   1.000
_cell.length_c   1.000
_cell.angle_alpha   90.00
_cell.angle_beta   90.00
_cell.angle_gamma   90.00
#
_symmetry.space_group_name_H-M   'P 1'
#
loop_
_entity.id
_entity.type
_entity.pdbx_description
1 polymer ?
#
loop_
_entity_poly.entity_id
_entity_poly.type
_entity_poly.pdbx_seq_one_letter_code
_entity_poly.pdbx_strand_id
1 'polypeptide(L)'
;MFFKENVHRFLLTTTTGSFHIIDLFHGLDQPDRLATRPLDVGGPGGGIGHRMSLLLFGSLTAEKERILKTIFVHGKMSPRLDVVNVLRRCLRFYSIFDQKALDHEVDIADLALIRFNKNCSRSERRHFSIVDAVQHLNGILMLLVGEKKSNEVSARDYLVDRKLFIGFYEEKVDKDAIQRNLRTLQLTEIELPESLSAVGMDKRLQTAQLLSPSTDECCVAFYDSFVLIRHYTAKSRVSFLTLESYATNNTKSPIRQYTGDTFFGSAAIHGAAHLVLKDGGVCTVQRLPSHYDLTFWKKHQEILYQLDTQEKFTVTGSEHRLKDAFVEFCAKNIKHSKKLLRDMLNDMQSSGGSDTASALHQQEKHYDGLSELAVDLLLYFLDRQPMAKEDERWGFVSDSLITNEQQKLLRELAETKKFTLLLRQLQIKMSFYKMFVLFLRTYKLTDMIEYPLQSFQMRSGKAVIAELGEKLVSMIATFRWLSEHSQSLPLVNRAMNELAKSYVIRFGLPKSNPYLSPTDYVYSKVSTFHELVSAVVQAGDQAMLDNLHSKAQVIIEVGSLLLTLVEGVQDARHEDFAIHIENDFSTWLNQPDFLTHFTAHLNTALDFLTSSIPASAVTTLDEQTQLPTPHSTIYEQCLQLAHFVLSQQSSAQRNDSEIISRFAMLGNQRDALELAEKYRDFTFLVVYCYNRLDKRQCEEALNRYKRIRE
;
A
#
# COMPACT_ATOMS: atom_id res chain seq x y z
N MET A 1 -17.44 44.84 -9.15
CA MET A 1 -16.47 43.91 -9.74
C MET A 1 -15.24 43.92 -8.86
N PHE A 2 -15.04 42.88 -8.05
CA PHE A 2 -13.77 42.70 -7.33
C PHE A 2 -12.81 42.02 -8.29
N PHE A 3 -11.81 42.75 -8.77
CA PHE A 3 -10.72 42.14 -9.52
C PHE A 3 -9.98 41.19 -8.59
N LYS A 4 -9.91 39.92 -8.96
CA LYS A 4 -9.17 38.89 -8.25
C LYS A 4 -7.69 39.11 -8.57
N GLU A 5 -6.97 39.82 -7.71
CA GLU A 5 -5.51 39.91 -7.82
C GLU A 5 -4.92 38.51 -7.60
N ASN A 6 -4.08 38.06 -8.54
CA ASN A 6 -3.37 36.81 -8.40
C ASN A 6 -2.10 37.08 -7.60
N VAL A 7 -1.95 36.40 -6.45
CA VAL A 7 -0.79 36.56 -5.56
C VAL A 7 0.01 35.26 -5.52
N HIS A 8 1.25 35.28 -5.99
CA HIS A 8 2.21 34.19 -5.77
C HIS A 8 3.04 34.48 -4.52
N ARG A 9 2.98 33.57 -3.56
CA ARG A 9 3.63 33.71 -2.26
C ARG A 9 4.84 32.78 -2.16
N PHE A 10 5.98 33.33 -1.78
CA PHE A 10 7.22 32.61 -1.53
C PHE A 10 7.66 32.82 -0.09
N LEU A 11 8.28 31.80 0.51
CA LEU A 11 8.96 31.92 1.79
C LEU A 11 10.47 31.89 1.55
N LEU A 12 11.15 32.96 1.93
CA LEU A 12 12.60 33.04 1.95
C LEU A 12 13.08 32.79 3.38
N THR A 13 13.90 31.75 3.54
CA THR A 13 14.55 31.41 4.81
C THR A 13 16.05 31.63 4.71
N THR A 14 16.62 32.32 5.69
CA THR A 14 18.08 32.45 5.78
C THR A 14 18.65 31.34 6.66
N THR A 15 19.91 31.00 6.41
CA THR A 15 20.67 30.04 7.24
C THR A 15 20.76 30.47 8.71
N THR A 16 20.61 31.77 8.98
CA THR A 16 20.63 32.42 10.29
C THR A 16 19.26 32.51 10.96
N GLY A 17 18.20 31.94 10.36
CA GLY A 17 16.88 31.86 10.98
C GLY A 17 15.99 33.09 10.82
N SER A 18 16.24 33.95 9.83
CA SER A 18 15.30 35.02 9.46
C SER A 18 14.35 34.55 8.36
N PHE A 19 13.12 35.05 8.39
CA PHE A 19 12.03 34.63 7.52
C PHE A 19 11.39 35.81 6.82
N HIS A 20 11.18 35.70 5.52
CA HIS A 20 10.47 36.69 4.74
C HIS A 20 9.43 36.02 3.88
N ILE A 21 8.17 36.45 4.00
CA ILE A 21 7.20 36.18 2.96
C ILE A 21 7.38 37.22 1.87
N ILE A 22 7.47 36.72 0.65
CA ILE A 22 7.54 37.51 -0.56
C ILE A 22 6.24 37.25 -1.32
N ASP A 23 5.38 38.25 -1.37
CA ASP A 23 4.14 38.23 -2.12
C ASP A 23 4.36 38.98 -3.44
N LEU A 24 4.18 38.26 -4.55
CA LEU A 24 4.22 38.80 -5.91
C LEU A 24 2.79 38.95 -6.40
N PHE A 25 2.36 40.19 -6.56
CA PHE A 25 1.02 40.56 -7.01
C PHE A 25 1.02 40.79 -8.51
N HIS A 26 0.17 40.05 -9.22
CA HIS A 26 -0.08 40.23 -10.64
C HIS A 26 -1.44 40.89 -10.86
N GLY A 27 -1.43 42.06 -11.49
CA GLY A 27 -2.61 42.77 -11.94
C GLY A 27 -2.66 42.85 -13.47
N LEU A 28 -3.85 42.74 -14.07
CA LEU A 28 -4.02 42.88 -15.52
C LEU A 28 -3.72 44.32 -16.01
N ASP A 29 -3.91 45.32 -15.14
CA ASP A 29 -3.79 46.76 -15.46
C ASP A 29 -2.82 47.53 -14.54
N GLN A 30 -2.03 46.83 -13.71
CA GLN A 30 -1.02 47.44 -12.84
C GLN A 30 0.33 46.72 -13.01
N PRO A 31 1.46 47.44 -12.90
CA PRO A 31 2.77 46.79 -12.89
C PRO A 31 2.85 45.81 -11.74
N ASP A 32 3.47 44.65 -11.97
CA ASP A 32 3.70 43.63 -10.94
C ASP A 32 4.31 44.27 -9.69
N ARG A 33 3.75 43.95 -8.53
CA ARG A 33 4.22 44.49 -7.25
C ARG A 33 4.79 43.38 -6.41
N LEU A 34 5.93 43.65 -5.79
CA LEU A 34 6.56 42.78 -4.81
C LEU A 34 6.35 43.37 -3.42
N ALA A 35 5.71 42.62 -2.51
CA ALA A 35 5.68 42.97 -1.09
C ALA A 35 6.49 41.93 -0.31
N THR A 36 7.41 42.41 0.53
CA THR A 36 8.20 41.55 1.41
C THR A 36 7.82 41.84 2.85
N ARG A 37 7.38 40.83 3.60
CA ARG A 37 7.06 40.95 5.02
C ARG A 37 7.97 40.02 5.85
N PRO A 38 8.76 40.54 6.81
CA PRO A 38 9.47 39.69 7.74
C PRO A 38 8.46 39.00 8.66
N LEU A 39 8.67 37.72 8.96
CA LEU A 39 7.90 37.03 10.00
C LEU A 39 8.68 37.18 11.30
N ASP A 40 8.13 37.94 12.25
CA ASP A 40 8.78 38.25 13.51
C ASP A 40 9.14 36.97 14.27
N VAL A 41 10.44 36.74 14.45
CA VAL A 41 10.97 35.70 15.34
C VAL A 41 11.06 36.31 16.74
N GLY A 42 9.91 36.46 17.40
CA GLY A 42 9.79 36.67 18.84
C GLY A 42 10.57 37.84 19.45
N GLY A 43 9.93 39.00 19.55
CA GLY A 43 10.31 40.05 20.49
C GLY A 43 9.46 41.32 20.32
N PRO A 44 8.71 41.78 21.35
CA PRO A 44 7.97 43.04 21.25
C PRO A 44 8.95 44.22 21.32
N GLY A 45 8.99 45.06 20.27
CA GLY A 45 9.54 46.43 20.39
C GLY A 45 10.86 46.76 19.68
N GLY A 46 11.33 45.97 18.72
CA GLY A 46 12.52 46.33 17.93
C GLY A 46 12.24 47.40 16.86
N GLY A 47 12.86 48.59 16.98
CA GLY A 47 12.81 49.64 15.95
C GLY A 47 13.44 49.23 14.60
N ILE A 48 13.34 50.08 13.58
CA ILE A 48 13.81 49.82 12.19
C ILE A 48 15.27 49.31 12.15
N GLY A 49 16.15 49.84 13.01
CA GLY A 49 17.54 49.37 13.10
C GLY A 49 17.69 47.91 13.55
N HIS A 50 16.83 47.44 14.46
CA HIS A 50 16.82 46.03 14.88
C HIS A 50 16.34 45.11 13.76
N ARG A 51 15.31 45.54 13.02
CA ARG A 51 14.77 44.81 11.86
C ARG A 51 15.78 44.72 10.72
N MET A 52 16.50 45.81 10.41
CA MET A 52 17.60 45.77 9.42
C MET A 52 18.79 44.93 9.90
N SER A 53 19.10 44.95 11.20
CA SER A 53 20.14 44.10 11.77
C SER A 53 19.79 42.61 11.69
N LEU A 54 18.53 42.24 11.94
CA LEU A 54 18.02 40.88 11.72
C LEU A 54 18.14 40.44 10.26
N LEU A 55 17.94 41.38 9.32
CA LEU A 55 17.98 41.14 7.88
C LEU A 55 19.42 40.96 7.36
N LEU A 56 20.37 41.75 7.88
CA LEU A 56 21.77 41.72 7.47
C LEU A 56 22.61 40.70 8.25
N PHE A 57 22.28 40.47 9.52
CA PHE A 57 23.11 39.72 10.47
C PHE A 57 22.41 38.54 11.16
N GLY A 58 21.10 38.36 10.97
CA GLY A 58 20.31 37.32 11.65
C GLY A 58 19.90 37.67 13.08
N SER A 59 19.17 36.76 13.75
CA SER A 59 18.78 36.94 15.16
C SER A 59 19.99 36.81 16.07
N LEU A 60 20.24 37.82 16.90
CA LEU A 60 21.39 37.87 17.82
C LEU A 60 21.18 37.07 19.12
N THR A 61 19.97 36.58 19.38
CA THR A 61 19.55 36.12 20.73
C THR A 61 19.04 34.67 20.81
N ALA A 62 19.17 33.86 19.76
CA ALA A 62 19.01 32.41 19.87
C ALA A 62 20.34 31.74 19.55
N GLU A 63 20.70 30.69 20.30
CA GLU A 63 21.90 29.88 20.07
C GLU A 63 22.13 29.64 18.57
N LYS A 64 23.38 29.77 18.12
CA LYS A 64 23.85 29.79 16.72
C LYS A 64 23.59 28.49 15.93
N GLU A 65 22.37 27.97 15.94
CA GLU A 65 22.00 26.80 15.16
C GLU A 65 21.56 27.22 13.76
N ARG A 66 22.26 26.68 12.76
CA ARG A 66 21.99 26.92 11.35
C ARG A 66 20.77 26.13 10.91
N ILE A 67 19.85 26.76 10.19
CA ILE A 67 18.75 26.05 9.52
C ILE A 67 19.35 25.14 8.43
N LEU A 68 19.01 23.86 8.50
CA LEU A 68 19.39 22.85 7.50
C LEU A 68 18.40 22.85 6.34
N LYS A 69 17.11 22.85 6.66
CA LYS A 69 16.02 22.75 5.68
C LYS A 69 14.73 23.34 6.22
N THR A 70 13.90 23.82 5.30
CA THR A 70 12.53 24.26 5.58
C THR A 70 11.57 23.35 4.82
N ILE A 71 10.59 22.79 5.51
CA ILE A 71 9.60 21.86 4.97
C ILE A 71 8.24 22.53 5.04
N PHE A 72 7.53 22.57 3.92
CA PHE A 72 6.11 22.95 3.89
C PHE A 72 5.27 21.75 4.31
N VAL A 73 4.34 21.97 5.24
CA VAL A 73 3.47 20.90 5.75
C VAL A 73 2.22 20.86 4.90
N HIS A 74 2.00 19.73 4.23
CA HIS A 74 0.79 19.46 3.47
C HIS A 74 -0.08 18.39 4.17
N GLY A 75 -1.39 18.61 4.30
CA GLY A 75 -2.31 17.57 4.82
C GLY A 75 -2.56 17.61 6.35
N LYS A 76 -2.81 16.44 6.96
CA LYS A 76 -3.46 16.29 8.29
C LYS A 76 -2.57 16.47 9.52
N MET A 77 -1.29 16.86 9.37
CA MET A 77 -0.33 16.92 10.49
C MET A 77 -0.79 17.86 11.63
N SER A 78 -1.52 18.92 11.29
CA SER A 78 -2.35 19.75 12.18
C SER A 78 -2.99 20.83 11.30
N PRO A 79 -4.26 21.23 11.51
CA PRO A 79 -4.90 22.28 10.71
C PRO A 79 -4.28 23.69 10.88
N ARG A 80 -3.27 23.84 11.76
CA ARG A 80 -2.62 25.12 12.08
C ARG A 80 -1.14 25.21 11.70
N LEU A 81 -0.52 24.13 11.22
CA LEU A 81 0.92 24.12 10.95
C LEU A 81 1.19 24.30 9.46
N ASP A 82 1.93 25.35 9.12
CA ASP A 82 2.25 25.68 7.73
C ASP A 82 3.66 25.23 7.34
N VAL A 83 4.63 25.38 8.25
CA VAL A 83 6.06 25.14 7.97
C VAL A 83 6.81 24.56 9.16
N VAL A 84 7.74 23.65 8.88
CA VAL A 84 8.72 23.12 9.83
C VAL A 84 10.12 23.52 9.42
N ASN A 85 10.85 24.15 10.33
CA ASN A 85 12.28 24.36 10.16
C ASN A 85 13.06 23.26 10.88
N VAL A 86 14.02 22.71 10.15
CA VAL A 86 14.88 21.62 10.57
C VAL A 86 16.22 22.23 10.94
N LEU A 87 16.56 22.17 12.23
CA LEU A 87 17.86 22.55 12.75
C LEU A 87 18.66 21.29 13.08
N ARG A 88 19.95 21.44 13.43
CA ARG A 88 20.79 20.28 13.77
C ARG A 88 20.28 19.52 14.99
N ARG A 89 19.64 20.21 15.94
CA ARG A 89 19.20 19.61 17.20
C ARG A 89 17.69 19.51 17.33
N CYS A 90 16.95 20.45 16.75
CA CYS A 90 15.51 20.60 16.97
C CYS A 90 14.69 20.78 15.69
N LEU A 91 13.39 20.55 15.82
CA LEU A 91 12.38 20.97 14.86
C LEU A 91 11.61 22.16 15.44
N ARG A 92 11.42 23.20 14.63
CA ARG A 92 10.60 24.37 14.98
C ARG A 92 9.40 24.47 14.06
N PHE A 93 8.21 24.54 14.65
CA PHE A 93 6.93 24.51 13.95
C PHE A 93 6.32 25.91 13.89
N TYR A 94 5.94 26.34 12.69
CA TYR A 94 5.46 27.69 12.41
C TYR A 94 4.05 27.68 11.81
N SER A 95 3.26 28.66 12.26
CA SER A 95 1.93 29.00 11.76
C SER A 95 2.02 30.38 11.13
N ILE A 96 2.28 30.41 9.83
CA ILE A 96 2.72 31.61 9.12
C ILE A 96 1.54 32.55 8.79
N PHE A 97 0.32 32.01 8.82
CA PHE A 97 -0.92 32.78 8.66
C PHE A 97 -1.54 33.25 9.98
N ASP A 98 -1.02 32.79 11.13
CA ASP A 98 -1.49 33.20 12.45
C ASP A 98 -0.65 34.35 13.04
N GLN A 99 -1.22 35.08 14.00
CA GLN A 99 -0.54 36.21 14.67
C GLN A 99 0.72 35.79 15.46
N LYS A 100 0.84 34.50 15.79
CA LYS A 100 2.01 33.92 16.47
C LYS A 100 2.76 33.04 15.47
N ALA A 101 3.89 33.54 14.96
CA ALA A 101 4.63 32.87 13.89
C ALA A 101 5.21 31.50 14.33
N LEU A 102 5.75 31.38 15.55
CA LEU A 102 6.28 30.12 16.11
C LEU A 102 5.24 29.48 17.04
N ASP A 103 4.78 28.28 16.70
CA ASP A 103 3.84 27.53 17.54
C ASP A 103 4.59 26.88 18.71
N HIS A 104 5.50 25.95 18.40
CA HIS A 104 6.35 25.24 19.36
C HIS A 104 7.68 24.71 18.77
N GLU A 105 8.57 24.30 19.67
CA GLU A 105 9.88 23.69 19.36
C GLU A 105 10.01 22.32 20.03
N VAL A 106 10.73 21.42 19.36
CA VAL A 106 10.96 20.04 19.81
C VAL A 106 12.44 19.70 19.69
N ASP A 107 13.08 19.39 20.81
CA ASP A 107 14.47 18.91 20.84
C ASP A 107 14.52 17.43 20.42
N ILE A 108 14.88 17.20 19.16
CA ILE A 108 14.94 15.84 18.58
C ILE A 108 16.17 15.10 19.07
N ALA A 109 17.30 15.79 19.29
CA ALA A 109 18.52 15.15 19.76
C ALA A 109 18.32 14.50 21.12
N ASP A 110 17.63 15.18 22.05
CA ASP A 110 17.32 14.63 23.36
C ASP A 110 16.30 13.49 23.28
N LEU A 111 15.27 13.62 22.45
CA LEU A 111 14.30 12.54 22.23
C LEU A 111 14.96 11.29 21.63
N ALA A 112 15.87 11.47 20.67
CA ALA A 112 16.64 10.38 20.06
C ALA A 112 17.56 9.72 21.08
N LEU A 113 18.23 10.50 21.92
CA LEU A 113 19.07 9.98 23.00
C LEU A 113 18.26 9.16 24.02
N ILE A 114 17.10 9.66 24.44
CA ILE A 114 16.19 8.94 25.36
C ILE A 114 15.74 7.61 24.72
N ARG A 115 15.43 7.61 23.43
CA ARG A 115 15.01 6.39 22.70
C ARG A 115 16.15 5.39 22.52
N PHE A 116 17.32 5.86 22.14
CA PHE A 116 18.52 5.03 22.00
C PHE A 116 18.90 4.35 23.33
N ASN A 117 18.93 5.11 24.43
CA ASN A 117 19.27 4.59 25.75
C ASN A 117 18.26 3.57 26.32
N LYS A 118 17.02 3.55 25.83
CA LYS A 118 16.03 2.52 26.20
C LYS A 118 16.35 1.16 25.56
N ASN A 119 16.99 1.15 24.39
CA ASN A 119 17.25 -0.05 23.60
C ASN A 119 18.70 -0.56 23.69
N CYS A 120 19.62 0.24 24.23
CA CYS A 120 21.05 -0.10 24.36
C CYS A 120 21.51 -0.16 25.82
N SER A 121 22.59 -0.90 26.09
CA SER A 121 23.20 -0.95 27.43
C SER A 121 23.72 0.43 27.85
N ARG A 122 23.58 0.79 29.13
CA ARG A 122 23.79 2.13 29.73
C ARG A 122 25.20 2.77 29.54
N SER A 123 26.08 2.18 28.73
CA SER A 123 27.49 2.58 28.59
C SER A 123 27.80 3.40 27.33
N GLU A 124 26.94 3.43 26.30
CA GLU A 124 27.20 4.20 25.07
C GLU A 124 26.61 5.62 25.13
N ARG A 125 27.45 6.64 25.36
CA ARG A 125 27.05 8.04 25.20
C ARG A 125 27.22 8.46 23.74
N ARG A 126 26.10 8.65 23.04
CA ARG A 126 26.07 9.22 21.67
C ARG A 126 25.46 10.61 21.66
N HIS A 127 25.95 11.46 20.77
CA HIS A 127 25.34 12.74 20.43
C HIS A 127 24.59 12.61 19.12
N PHE A 128 23.31 12.97 19.11
CA PHE A 128 22.47 12.92 17.93
C PHE A 128 22.39 14.29 17.26
N SER A 129 22.45 14.31 15.93
CA SER A 129 22.13 15.50 15.14
C SER A 129 21.35 15.12 13.88
N ILE A 130 20.50 16.03 13.42
CA ILE A 130 19.73 15.91 12.18
C ILE A 130 20.65 16.28 11.01
N VAL A 131 20.60 15.46 9.95
CA VAL A 131 21.34 15.67 8.70
C VAL A 131 20.40 16.22 7.63
N ASP A 132 19.27 15.55 7.42
CA ASP A 132 18.21 16.00 6.52
C ASP A 132 16.85 15.51 7.04
N ALA A 133 15.76 16.11 6.55
CA ALA A 133 14.41 15.68 6.88
C ALA A 133 13.44 15.94 5.72
N VAL A 134 12.36 15.16 5.67
CA VAL A 134 11.25 15.32 4.72
C VAL A 134 9.93 15.11 5.42
N GLN A 135 8.88 15.76 4.92
CA GLN A 135 7.53 15.40 5.33
C GLN A 135 7.22 13.97 4.86
N HIS A 136 6.61 13.18 5.73
CA HIS A 136 6.16 11.84 5.41
C HIS A 136 4.83 11.55 6.10
N LEU A 137 3.79 11.22 5.34
CA LEU A 137 2.44 10.99 5.87
C LEU A 137 2.00 12.14 6.82
N ASN A 138 1.65 11.80 8.05
CA ASN A 138 1.26 12.73 9.11
C ASN A 138 2.45 13.10 10.03
N GLY A 139 3.68 12.90 9.57
CA GLY A 139 4.91 12.99 10.35
C GLY A 139 6.07 13.67 9.61
N ILE A 140 7.19 13.81 10.32
CA ILE A 140 8.47 14.23 9.76
C ILE A 140 9.43 13.03 9.84
N LEU A 141 9.93 12.62 8.68
CA LEU A 141 10.99 11.62 8.57
C LEU A 141 12.34 12.33 8.56
N MET A 142 13.29 11.84 9.34
CA MET A 142 14.58 12.47 9.58
C MET A 142 15.72 11.48 9.41
N LEU A 143 16.80 11.93 8.78
CA LEU A 143 18.09 11.27 8.78
C LEU A 143 18.90 11.82 9.94
N LEU A 144 19.23 10.96 10.89
CA LEU A 144 19.96 11.29 12.12
C LEU A 144 21.34 10.65 12.10
N VAL A 145 22.33 11.35 12.62
CA VAL A 145 23.67 10.80 12.89
C VAL A 145 23.90 10.76 14.40
N GLY A 146 24.27 9.58 14.91
CA GLY A 146 24.65 9.35 16.30
C GLY A 146 26.15 9.18 16.42
N GLU A 147 26.83 10.18 16.96
CA GLU A 147 28.29 10.22 17.11
C GLU A 147 28.70 9.77 18.52
N LYS A 148 29.58 8.79 18.62
CA LYS A 148 30.20 8.40 19.89
C LYS A 148 31.40 9.30 20.15
N LYS A 149 31.37 10.10 21.22
CA LYS A 149 32.57 10.83 21.67
C LYS A 149 33.49 9.86 22.42
N SER A 150 34.65 9.57 21.87
CA SER A 150 35.75 9.00 22.65
C SER A 150 36.36 10.12 23.50
N ASN A 151 36.57 9.87 24.79
CA ASN A 151 37.26 10.82 25.68
C ASN A 151 38.80 10.74 25.55
N GLU A 152 39.33 9.92 24.65
CA GLU A 152 40.77 9.74 24.45
C GLU A 152 41.24 10.54 23.22
N VAL A 153 41.87 11.66 23.50
CA VAL A 153 42.63 12.45 22.52
C VAL A 153 43.88 11.66 22.16
N SER A 154 43.80 10.80 21.15
CA SER A 154 45.00 10.28 20.47
C SER A 154 45.13 11.00 19.13
N ALA A 155 46.26 11.69 18.96
CA ALA A 155 46.51 12.66 17.89
C ALA A 155 46.81 12.02 16.51
N ARG A 156 46.30 10.81 16.24
CA ARG A 156 46.45 10.14 14.94
C ARG A 156 45.13 9.45 14.58
N ASP A 157 44.52 9.97 13.52
CA ASP A 157 43.33 9.52 12.79
C ASP A 157 41.98 9.53 13.52
N TYR A 158 41.16 10.49 13.09
CA TYR A 158 39.77 10.78 13.48
C TYR A 158 38.80 9.65 13.12
N LEU A 159 38.80 8.54 13.84
CA LEU A 159 37.70 7.56 13.78
C LEU A 159 36.60 7.94 14.79
N VAL A 160 35.83 8.97 14.46
CA VAL A 160 34.54 9.20 15.12
C VAL A 160 33.63 8.05 14.71
N ASP A 161 33.27 7.18 15.65
CA ASP A 161 32.28 6.12 15.41
C ASP A 161 30.90 6.78 15.20
N ARG A 162 30.49 6.87 13.93
CA ARG A 162 29.23 7.43 13.50
C ARG A 162 28.30 6.34 13.04
N LYS A 163 27.09 6.36 13.59
CA LYS A 163 25.98 5.53 13.14
C LYS A 163 24.88 6.39 12.55
N LEU A 164 24.28 5.92 11.47
CA LEU A 164 23.13 6.56 10.86
C LEU A 164 21.83 5.96 11.39
N PHE A 165 20.81 6.78 11.53
CA PHE A 165 19.50 6.38 11.98
C PHE A 165 18.42 7.06 11.14
N ILE A 166 17.31 6.36 10.91
CA ILE A 166 16.06 6.96 10.46
C ILE A 166 15.19 7.23 11.69
N GLY A 167 14.80 8.48 11.86
CA GLY A 167 13.88 8.94 12.88
C GLY A 167 12.53 9.31 12.28
N PHE A 168 11.42 8.84 12.84
CA PHE A 168 10.08 9.29 12.48
C PHE A 168 9.41 9.98 13.65
N TYR A 169 9.08 11.25 13.45
CA TYR A 169 8.41 12.10 14.42
C TYR A 169 6.95 12.31 14.02
N GLU A 170 6.05 11.98 14.94
CA GLU A 170 4.61 12.19 14.80
C GLU A 170 4.05 12.85 16.08
N GLU A 171 3.15 13.83 15.90
CA GLU A 171 2.34 14.40 16.98
C GLU A 171 0.92 13.86 16.89
N LYS A 172 0.50 13.08 17.90
CA LYS A 172 -0.89 12.66 18.02
C LYS A 172 -1.64 13.62 18.95
N VAL A 173 -2.72 14.19 18.43
CA VAL A 173 -3.68 14.96 19.21
C VAL A 173 -4.68 13.97 19.80
N ASP A 174 -4.56 13.69 21.10
CA ASP A 174 -5.54 12.89 21.82
C ASP A 174 -6.81 13.72 22.03
N LYS A 175 -7.96 13.20 21.59
CA LYS A 175 -9.24 13.92 21.67
C LYS A 175 -9.87 13.83 23.07
N ASP A 176 -9.46 12.87 23.89
CA ASP A 176 -10.12 12.55 25.16
C ASP A 176 -9.40 13.07 26.41
N ALA A 177 -8.15 13.53 26.27
CA ALA A 177 -7.38 14.12 27.37
C ALA A 177 -7.08 15.59 27.07
N ILE A 178 -7.32 16.46 28.05
CA ILE A 178 -6.96 17.89 28.06
C ILE A 178 -5.58 18.09 27.40
N GLN A 179 -5.58 18.56 26.15
CA GLN A 179 -4.46 19.04 25.33
C GLN A 179 -3.06 18.54 25.77
N ARG A 180 -2.81 17.23 25.70
CA ARG A 180 -1.45 16.70 25.73
C ARG A 180 -1.11 16.14 24.36
N ASN A 181 -0.29 16.87 23.59
CA ASN A 181 0.28 16.35 22.36
C ASN A 181 1.18 15.16 22.73
N LEU A 182 0.77 13.95 22.37
CA LEU A 182 1.61 12.77 22.51
C LEU A 182 2.66 12.83 21.40
N ARG A 183 3.88 13.19 21.79
CA ARG A 183 5.05 13.27 20.90
C ARG A 183 5.72 11.90 20.83
N THR A 184 5.71 11.29 19.66
CA THR A 184 6.36 9.99 19.45
C THR A 184 7.51 10.12 18.46
N LEU A 185 8.70 9.67 18.89
CA LEU A 185 9.86 9.46 18.02
C LEU A 185 10.14 7.96 17.94
N GLN A 186 10.06 7.41 16.74
CA GLN A 186 10.60 6.09 16.42
C GLN A 186 12.01 6.28 15.86
N LEU A 187 12.94 5.40 16.24
CA LEU A 187 14.35 5.49 15.86
C LEU A 187 14.84 4.11 15.42
N THR A 188 15.38 4.03 14.20
CA THR A 188 15.84 2.79 13.57
C THR A 188 17.27 2.97 13.08
N GLU A 189 18.20 2.09 13.49
CA GLU A 189 19.59 2.12 13.03
C GLU A 189 19.71 1.66 11.58
N ILE A 190 20.57 2.32 10.81
CA ILE A 190 20.89 1.97 9.43
C ILE A 190 22.25 1.25 9.43
N GLU A 191 22.25 -0.03 9.09
CA GLU A 191 23.49 -0.78 8.87
C GLU A 191 24.06 -0.41 7.50
N LEU A 192 25.20 0.30 7.50
CA LEU A 192 25.93 0.63 6.29
C LEU A 192 26.91 -0.50 5.94
N PRO A 193 27.03 -0.87 4.65
CA PRO A 193 28.11 -1.74 4.18
C PRO A 193 29.49 -1.18 4.58
N GLU A 194 30.46 -2.07 4.78
CA GLU A 194 31.85 -1.70 5.12
C GLU A 194 32.47 -0.73 4.09
N SER A 195 32.08 -0.86 2.82
CA SER A 195 32.51 0.03 1.74
C SER A 195 32.03 1.48 1.90
N LEU A 196 30.91 1.69 2.59
CA LEU A 196 30.34 3.00 2.89
C LEU A 196 30.70 3.52 4.28
N SER A 197 31.09 2.65 5.22
CA SER A 197 31.30 3.03 6.63
C SER A 197 32.71 3.54 6.96
N ALA A 198 33.74 3.19 6.17
CA ALA A 198 35.15 3.40 6.58
C ALA A 198 35.81 4.71 6.12
N VAL A 199 35.48 5.27 4.95
CA VAL A 199 36.19 6.45 4.38
C VAL A 199 35.21 7.44 3.76
N GLY A 200 35.31 8.73 4.13
CA GLY A 200 34.57 9.83 3.48
C GLY A 200 33.17 10.14 4.02
N MET A 201 32.76 9.51 5.13
CA MET A 201 31.42 9.73 5.73
C MET A 201 31.14 11.21 6.04
N ASP A 202 32.12 12.00 6.50
CA ASP A 202 31.95 13.45 6.68
C ASP A 202 31.47 14.16 5.42
N LYS A 203 32.09 13.85 4.27
CA LYS A 203 31.72 14.45 2.98
C LYS A 203 30.36 13.96 2.53
N ARG A 204 30.05 12.68 2.74
CA ARG A 204 28.74 12.09 2.41
C ARG A 204 27.61 12.74 3.19
N LEU A 205 27.79 12.92 4.50
CA LEU A 205 26.78 13.53 5.37
C LEU A 205 26.53 15.01 5.05
N GLN A 206 27.52 15.75 4.56
CA GLN A 206 27.34 17.14 4.14
C GLN A 206 26.38 17.31 2.96
N THR A 207 26.27 16.29 2.11
CA THR A 207 25.45 16.31 0.89
C THR A 207 24.32 15.29 0.91
N ALA A 208 24.10 14.62 2.04
CA ALA A 208 23.10 13.57 2.14
C ALA A 208 21.69 14.16 2.00
N GLN A 209 20.91 13.60 1.09
CA GLN A 209 19.51 13.96 0.90
C GLN A 209 18.62 12.77 1.24
N LEU A 210 17.65 12.99 2.11
CA LEU A 210 16.62 12.03 2.45
C LEU A 210 15.44 12.20 1.50
N LEU A 211 14.98 11.09 0.94
CA LEU A 211 13.82 11.01 0.05
C LEU A 211 12.81 10.04 0.62
N SER A 212 11.54 10.30 0.35
CA SER A 212 10.45 9.38 0.66
C SER A 212 9.62 9.11 -0.60
N PRO A 213 10.02 8.16 -1.46
CA PRO A 213 9.27 7.86 -2.67
C PRO A 213 7.89 7.26 -2.36
N SER A 214 7.76 6.39 -1.36
CA SER A 214 6.48 5.76 -0.97
C SER A 214 6.25 5.87 0.54
N THR A 215 5.12 5.33 1.01
CA THR A 215 4.77 5.22 2.43
C THR A 215 5.67 4.23 3.18
N ASP A 216 6.10 3.18 2.50
CA ASP A 216 6.86 2.09 3.10
C ASP A 216 8.37 2.15 2.83
N GLU A 217 8.82 3.12 2.03
CA GLU A 217 10.21 3.22 1.58
C GLU A 217 10.76 4.64 1.76
N CYS A 218 11.99 4.71 2.23
CA CYS A 218 12.79 5.93 2.19
C CYS A 218 14.15 5.65 1.57
N CYS A 219 14.77 6.69 1.02
CA CYS A 219 16.06 6.58 0.37
C CYS A 219 17.01 7.66 0.88
N VAL A 220 18.29 7.34 0.97
CA VAL A 220 19.35 8.31 1.24
C VAL A 220 20.24 8.40 0.01
N ALA A 221 20.25 9.57 -0.61
CA ALA A 221 21.15 9.91 -1.70
C ALA A 221 22.39 10.62 -1.13
N PHE A 222 23.55 10.01 -1.28
CA PHE A 222 24.85 10.62 -1.05
C PHE A 222 25.43 11.14 -2.38
N TYR A 223 26.53 11.88 -2.33
CA TYR A 223 27.16 12.38 -3.55
C TYR A 223 27.72 11.27 -4.47
N ASP A 224 28.02 10.09 -3.91
CA ASP A 224 28.66 8.94 -4.59
C ASP A 224 27.85 7.63 -4.53
N SER A 225 26.74 7.62 -3.79
CA SER A 225 26.02 6.39 -3.46
C SER A 225 24.55 6.66 -3.17
N PHE A 226 23.72 5.64 -3.34
CA PHE A 226 22.29 5.69 -3.09
C PHE A 226 21.88 4.46 -2.28
N VAL A 227 21.19 4.70 -1.16
CA VAL A 227 20.76 3.65 -0.23
C VAL A 227 19.24 3.66 -0.16
N LEU A 228 18.63 2.52 -0.48
CA LEU A 228 17.19 2.28 -0.31
C LEU A 228 16.93 1.57 1.02
N ILE A 229 15.98 2.08 1.80
CA ILE A 229 15.63 1.63 3.16
C ILE A 229 14.14 1.32 3.21
N ARG A 230 13.80 0.06 3.49
CA ARG A 230 12.41 -0.43 3.59
C ARG A 230 11.93 -0.47 5.04
N HIS A 231 10.71 0.05 5.27
CA HIS A 231 9.95 0.07 6.53
C HIS A 231 10.69 0.61 7.75
N TYR A 232 10.32 1.83 8.16
CA TYR A 232 10.80 2.45 9.39
C TYR A 232 9.70 2.51 10.48
N THR A 233 8.42 2.28 10.14
CA THR A 233 7.27 2.26 11.07
C THR A 233 6.94 0.84 11.54
N ALA A 234 7.56 0.44 12.65
CA ALA A 234 7.21 -0.69 13.53
C ALA A 234 7.06 -2.12 12.93
N LYS A 235 7.96 -3.01 13.39
CA LYS A 235 7.95 -4.50 13.41
C LYS A 235 8.48 -5.29 12.21
N SER A 236 8.80 -4.71 11.06
CA SER A 236 9.40 -5.45 9.93
C SER A 236 10.89 -5.15 9.77
N ARG A 237 11.67 -6.21 9.47
CA ARG A 237 13.13 -6.16 9.28
C ARG A 237 13.49 -5.13 8.20
N VAL A 238 14.34 -4.16 8.55
CA VAL A 238 14.97 -3.26 7.58
C VAL A 238 15.67 -4.12 6.53
N SER A 239 15.26 -3.97 5.28
CA SER A 239 15.88 -4.67 4.16
C SER A 239 16.69 -3.66 3.36
N PHE A 240 17.99 -3.91 3.24
CA PHE A 240 18.93 -3.03 2.56
C PHE A 240 19.10 -3.47 1.11
N LEU A 241 19.04 -2.52 0.18
CA LEU A 241 19.64 -2.69 -1.13
C LEU A 241 20.68 -1.59 -1.32
N THR A 242 21.95 -1.96 -1.20
CA THR A 242 23.05 -1.10 -1.61
C THR A 242 23.29 -1.36 -3.09
N LEU A 243 23.09 -0.35 -3.94
CA LEU A 243 23.66 -0.40 -5.27
C LEU A 243 25.15 -0.09 -5.13
N GLU A 244 26.00 -1.12 -5.21
CA GLU A 244 27.45 -0.98 -5.13
C GLU A 244 27.98 -0.07 -6.26
N SER A 245 28.16 1.19 -5.88
CA SER A 245 29.07 2.22 -6.36
C SER A 245 28.95 2.70 -7.83
N TYR A 246 28.79 4.02 -7.93
CA TYR A 246 29.29 4.87 -9.01
C TYR A 246 30.82 5.10 -8.92
N ALA A 247 31.54 4.36 -8.07
CA ALA A 247 33.00 4.44 -7.94
C ALA A 247 33.60 3.26 -7.17
N THR A 248 34.20 2.30 -7.88
CA THR A 248 35.35 1.56 -7.36
C THR A 248 36.38 1.39 -8.47
N ASN A 249 37.45 2.20 -8.41
CA ASN A 249 38.71 1.86 -9.04
C ASN A 249 39.34 0.74 -8.22
N ASN A 250 39.11 -0.51 -8.59
CA ASN A 250 40.14 -1.53 -8.40
C ASN A 250 40.05 -2.62 -9.45
N THR A 251 41.23 -2.88 -10.02
CA THR A 251 41.51 -3.58 -11.25
C THR A 251 41.19 -5.08 -11.20
N LYS A 252 40.78 -5.61 -12.36
CA LYS A 252 40.68 -7.04 -12.77
C LYS A 252 39.26 -7.63 -12.84
N SER A 253 38.41 -7.08 -13.69
CA SER A 253 37.41 -7.86 -14.44
C SER A 253 36.88 -7.02 -15.61
N PRO A 254 36.75 -7.58 -16.83
CA PRO A 254 36.25 -6.82 -17.97
C PRO A 254 34.72 -6.82 -17.92
N ILE A 255 34.11 -5.70 -18.32
CA ILE A 255 32.66 -5.46 -18.47
C ILE A 255 31.94 -4.98 -17.19
N ARG A 256 32.32 -3.81 -16.68
CA ARG A 256 31.38 -2.85 -16.05
C ARG A 256 31.82 -1.44 -16.42
N GLN A 257 31.09 -0.78 -17.32
CA GLN A 257 31.25 0.65 -17.60
C GLN A 257 30.59 1.41 -16.44
N TYR A 258 31.41 1.88 -15.51
CA TYR A 258 31.02 2.76 -14.41
C TYR A 258 31.09 4.21 -14.89
N THR A 259 30.00 4.98 -14.73
CA THR A 259 30.06 6.43 -14.89
C THR A 259 30.53 7.00 -13.54
N GLY A 260 31.68 7.67 -13.51
CA GLY A 260 32.16 8.43 -12.34
C GLY A 260 31.36 9.73 -12.19
N ASP A 261 30.04 9.59 -12.14
CA ASP A 261 29.10 10.67 -12.36
C ASP A 261 28.82 11.45 -11.07
N THR A 262 28.73 12.77 -11.16
CA THR A 262 28.55 13.65 -9.99
C THR A 262 27.06 13.86 -9.72
N PHE A 263 26.62 13.59 -8.49
CA PHE A 263 25.26 13.87 -8.05
C PHE A 263 25.02 15.37 -7.83
N PHE A 264 24.02 15.94 -8.50
CA PHE A 264 23.62 17.35 -8.37
C PHE A 264 22.38 17.57 -7.49
N GLY A 265 21.47 16.61 -7.43
CA GLY A 265 20.28 16.73 -6.61
C GLY A 265 19.30 15.59 -6.79
N SER A 266 18.32 15.52 -5.91
CA SER A 266 17.28 14.50 -5.96
C SER A 266 15.91 15.01 -5.59
N ALA A 267 14.89 14.29 -6.03
CA ALA A 267 13.50 14.55 -5.67
C ALA A 267 12.71 13.23 -5.64
N ALA A 268 11.74 13.13 -4.74
CA ALA A 268 10.73 12.08 -4.78
C ALA A 268 9.50 12.62 -5.53
N ILE A 269 9.17 12.03 -6.67
CA ILE A 269 8.04 12.47 -7.51
C ILE A 269 7.24 11.24 -7.94
N HIS A 270 5.94 11.24 -7.66
CA HIS A 270 4.98 10.18 -8.05
C HIS A 270 5.41 8.75 -7.65
N GLY A 271 5.84 8.52 -6.42
CA GLY A 271 6.19 7.16 -5.99
C GLY A 271 7.61 6.71 -6.35
N ALA A 272 8.41 7.56 -7.00
CA ALA A 272 9.76 7.21 -7.46
C ALA A 272 10.80 8.23 -7.00
N ALA A 273 12.04 7.77 -6.82
CA ALA A 273 13.18 8.63 -6.53
C ALA A 273 13.84 9.05 -7.84
N HIS A 274 14.02 10.35 -8.05
CA HIS A 274 14.72 10.91 -9.21
C HIS A 274 16.05 11.48 -8.75
N LEU A 275 17.13 11.09 -9.42
CA LEU A 275 18.49 11.54 -9.18
C LEU A 275 18.94 12.35 -10.40
N VAL A 276 19.50 13.53 -10.17
CA VAL A 276 20.13 14.34 -11.22
C VAL A 276 21.62 14.11 -11.15
N LEU A 277 22.13 13.46 -12.18
CA LEU A 277 23.55 13.17 -12.36
C LEU A 277 24.11 14.07 -13.48
N LYS A 278 25.40 14.40 -13.39
CA LYS A 278 26.07 15.33 -14.31
C LYS A 278 26.10 14.81 -15.75
N ASP A 279 26.49 13.55 -15.94
CA ASP A 279 26.66 12.93 -17.25
C ASP A 279 25.43 12.09 -17.64
N GLY A 280 24.74 11.52 -16.65
CA GLY A 280 23.54 10.69 -16.79
C GLY A 280 22.23 11.46 -16.85
N GLY A 281 22.25 12.77 -16.55
CA GLY A 281 21.05 13.60 -16.50
C GLY A 281 20.08 13.12 -15.42
N VAL A 282 18.77 13.18 -15.70
CA VAL A 282 17.74 12.74 -14.76
C VAL A 282 17.55 11.23 -14.84
N CYS A 283 17.91 10.54 -13.77
CA CYS A 283 17.76 9.10 -13.58
C CYS A 283 16.61 8.81 -12.62
N THR A 284 15.64 8.00 -13.03
CA THR A 284 14.58 7.52 -12.15
C THR A 284 14.98 6.18 -11.55
N VAL A 285 15.05 6.13 -10.22
CA VAL A 285 15.23 4.92 -9.43
C VAL A 285 13.86 4.45 -8.98
N GLN A 286 13.47 3.30 -9.51
CA GLN A 286 12.22 2.64 -9.16
C GLN A 286 12.52 1.20 -8.76
N ARG A 287 11.93 0.79 -7.64
CA ARG A 287 12.04 -0.57 -7.18
C ARG A 287 11.15 -1.49 -8.01
N LEU A 288 11.70 -2.64 -8.39
CA LEU A 288 10.91 -3.71 -9.01
C LEU A 288 10.15 -4.51 -7.93
N PRO A 289 9.00 -5.11 -8.27
CA PRO A 289 8.28 -6.01 -7.38
C PRO A 289 9.19 -7.09 -6.80
N SER A 290 8.97 -7.44 -5.53
CA SER A 290 9.68 -8.53 -4.87
C SER A 290 9.59 -9.81 -5.71
N HIS A 291 10.71 -10.53 -5.86
CA HIS A 291 10.85 -11.74 -6.68
C HIS A 291 10.89 -11.52 -8.21
N TYR A 292 10.79 -10.28 -8.69
CA TYR A 292 10.96 -9.94 -10.10
C TYR A 292 12.39 -9.41 -10.36
N ASP A 293 13.34 -10.32 -10.56
CA ASP A 293 14.71 -9.99 -10.95
C ASP A 293 14.98 -10.29 -12.44
N LEU A 294 16.17 -9.93 -12.94
CA LEU A 294 16.55 -10.22 -14.33
C LEU A 294 16.56 -11.73 -14.63
N THR A 295 16.83 -12.55 -13.62
CA THR A 295 16.83 -14.01 -13.72
C THR A 295 15.40 -14.55 -13.87
N PHE A 296 14.46 -14.03 -13.08
CA PHE A 296 13.04 -14.28 -13.18
C PHE A 296 12.54 -13.87 -14.57
N TRP A 297 12.88 -12.68 -15.04
CA TRP A 297 12.54 -12.22 -16.39
C TRP A 297 13.03 -13.21 -17.44
N LYS A 298 14.33 -13.51 -17.46
CA LYS A 298 14.94 -14.42 -18.45
C LYS A 298 14.29 -15.81 -18.43
N LYS A 299 13.99 -16.32 -17.24
CA LYS A 299 13.36 -17.64 -17.07
C LYS A 299 11.92 -17.69 -17.58
N HIS A 300 11.21 -16.57 -17.53
CA HIS A 300 9.81 -16.47 -17.95
C HIS A 300 9.67 -15.64 -19.24
N GLN A 301 10.76 -15.46 -19.99
CA GLN A 301 10.76 -14.72 -21.25
C GLN A 301 10.06 -15.53 -22.36
N GLU A 302 10.18 -16.86 -22.35
CA GLU A 302 9.48 -17.76 -23.27
C GLU A 302 7.96 -17.66 -23.15
N ILE A 303 7.44 -17.50 -21.93
CA ILE A 303 6.01 -17.25 -21.65
C ILE A 303 5.52 -15.98 -22.35
N LEU A 304 6.40 -14.98 -22.49
CA LEU A 304 6.10 -13.74 -23.16
C LEU A 304 6.25 -13.85 -24.68
N TYR A 305 7.21 -14.64 -25.17
CA TYR A 305 7.32 -14.97 -26.59
C TYR A 305 6.13 -15.79 -27.11
N GLN A 306 5.54 -16.66 -26.29
CA GLN A 306 4.36 -17.43 -26.69
C GLN A 306 3.10 -16.56 -26.92
N LEU A 307 3.02 -15.37 -26.31
CA LEU A 307 1.97 -14.39 -26.65
C LEU A 307 2.04 -13.94 -28.11
N ASP A 308 3.25 -13.93 -28.68
CA ASP A 308 3.49 -13.47 -30.05
C ASP A 308 2.94 -14.45 -31.10
N THR A 309 2.76 -15.71 -30.70
CA THR A 309 2.35 -16.81 -31.59
C THR A 309 0.85 -17.17 -31.55
N GLN A 310 0.05 -16.57 -30.65
CA GLN A 310 -1.36 -16.96 -30.49
C GLN A 310 -2.34 -16.15 -31.35
N GLU A 311 -3.20 -16.86 -32.09
CA GLU A 311 -4.19 -16.30 -33.03
C GLU A 311 -5.08 -15.16 -32.48
N LYS A 312 -5.38 -15.18 -31.18
CA LYS A 312 -6.21 -14.15 -30.53
C LYS A 312 -5.49 -12.80 -30.39
N PHE A 313 -4.17 -12.81 -30.43
CA PHE A 313 -3.31 -11.62 -30.39
C PHE A 313 -2.53 -11.42 -31.69
N THR A 314 -2.62 -12.31 -32.68
CA THR A 314 -2.06 -12.11 -34.04
C THR A 314 -2.91 -11.14 -34.87
N VAL A 315 -3.48 -10.11 -34.24
CA VAL A 315 -4.25 -9.06 -34.92
C VAL A 315 -3.25 -8.07 -35.50
N THR A 316 -3.24 -7.87 -36.81
CA THR A 316 -2.39 -6.84 -37.44
C THR A 316 -2.84 -5.44 -37.00
N GLY A 317 -2.02 -4.67 -36.27
CA GLY A 317 -2.37 -3.31 -35.85
C GLY A 317 -1.69 -2.77 -34.58
N SER A 318 -2.34 -1.79 -33.93
CA SER A 318 -1.86 -1.09 -32.71
C SER A 318 -1.83 -1.97 -31.46
N GLU A 319 -2.57 -3.08 -31.44
CA GLU A 319 -2.77 -3.97 -30.29
C GLU A 319 -1.49 -4.71 -29.86
N HIS A 320 -0.61 -5.09 -30.81
CA HIS A 320 0.71 -5.65 -30.50
C HIS A 320 1.60 -4.68 -29.74
N ARG A 321 1.43 -3.37 -29.95
CA ARG A 321 2.36 -2.37 -29.40
C ARG A 321 2.23 -2.20 -27.89
N LEU A 322 1.05 -2.42 -27.29
CA LEU A 322 0.88 -2.41 -25.83
C LEU A 322 1.60 -3.60 -25.20
N LYS A 323 1.41 -4.78 -25.80
CA LYS A 323 2.09 -6.02 -25.42
C LYS A 323 3.61 -5.87 -25.52
N ASP A 324 4.10 -5.48 -26.69
CA ASP A 324 5.53 -5.31 -26.95
C ASP A 324 6.13 -4.24 -26.04
N ALA A 325 5.40 -3.14 -25.79
CA ALA A 325 5.83 -2.14 -24.83
C ALA A 325 5.93 -2.69 -23.41
N PHE A 326 5.01 -3.55 -22.99
CA PHE A 326 5.08 -4.21 -21.68
C PHE A 326 6.24 -5.21 -21.60
N VAL A 327 6.48 -5.99 -22.66
CA VAL A 327 7.63 -6.91 -22.79
C VAL A 327 8.95 -6.13 -22.68
N GLU A 328 9.10 -5.05 -23.45
CA GLU A 328 10.29 -4.19 -23.41
C GLU A 328 10.45 -3.49 -22.05
N PHE A 329 9.34 -3.09 -21.42
CA PHE A 329 9.37 -2.53 -20.06
C PHE A 329 9.93 -3.54 -19.06
N CYS A 330 9.46 -4.78 -19.11
CA CYS A 330 9.94 -5.85 -18.26
C CYS A 330 11.41 -6.24 -18.54
N ALA A 331 11.84 -6.12 -19.80
CA ALA A 331 13.26 -6.24 -20.20
C ALA A 331 14.13 -5.04 -19.76
N LYS A 332 13.54 -4.04 -19.09
CA LYS A 332 14.17 -2.77 -18.68
C LYS A 332 14.57 -1.85 -19.83
N ASN A 333 14.02 -2.06 -21.03
CA ASN A 333 14.23 -1.19 -22.18
C ASN A 333 13.16 -0.09 -22.23
N ILE A 334 13.22 0.81 -21.25
CA ILE A 334 12.23 1.89 -21.06
C ILE A 334 12.13 2.80 -22.28
N LYS A 335 13.26 3.05 -22.97
CA LYS A 335 13.28 3.91 -24.16
C LYS A 335 12.47 3.31 -25.31
N HIS A 336 12.64 2.02 -25.59
CA HIS A 336 11.91 1.35 -26.66
C HIS A 336 10.45 1.15 -26.30
N SER A 337 10.16 0.73 -25.07
CA SER A 337 8.81 0.64 -24.52
C SER A 337 8.03 1.95 -24.66
N LYS A 338 8.64 3.10 -24.31
CA LYS A 338 8.04 4.43 -24.49
C LYS A 338 7.78 4.77 -25.95
N LYS A 339 8.68 4.36 -26.86
CA LYS A 339 8.50 4.58 -28.30
C LYS A 339 7.28 3.80 -28.80
N LEU A 340 7.18 2.52 -28.47
CA LEU A 340 6.07 1.65 -28.86
C LEU A 340 4.72 2.19 -28.36
N LEU A 341 4.65 2.66 -27.12
CA LEU A 341 3.44 3.29 -26.58
C LEU A 341 3.07 4.59 -27.29
N ARG A 342 4.06 5.44 -27.59
CA ARG A 342 3.80 6.68 -28.33
C ARG A 342 3.28 6.37 -29.73
N ASP A 343 3.92 5.43 -30.42
CA ASP A 343 3.51 5.03 -31.76
C ASP A 343 2.09 4.42 -31.69
N MET A 344 1.77 3.61 -30.68
CA MET A 344 0.43 3.08 -30.45
C MET A 344 -0.62 4.18 -30.26
N LEU A 345 -0.35 5.17 -29.41
CA LEU A 345 -1.26 6.29 -29.15
C LEU A 345 -1.45 7.17 -30.39
N ASN A 346 -0.38 7.39 -31.16
CA ASN A 346 -0.44 8.13 -32.42
C ASN A 346 -1.26 7.40 -33.50
N ASP A 347 -1.14 6.08 -33.60
CA ASP A 347 -1.94 5.26 -34.52
C ASP A 347 -3.42 5.27 -34.14
N MET A 348 -3.73 5.22 -32.83
CA MET A 348 -5.10 5.41 -32.36
C MET A 348 -5.63 6.79 -32.75
N GLN A 349 -4.83 7.85 -32.62
CA GLN A 349 -5.23 9.21 -33.00
C GLN A 349 -5.35 9.46 -34.52
N SER A 350 -4.53 8.77 -35.33
CA SER A 350 -4.43 9.03 -36.79
C SER A 350 -5.37 8.19 -37.66
N SER A 351 -6.04 7.19 -37.08
CA SER A 351 -7.07 6.39 -37.76
C SER A 351 -8.44 7.08 -37.89
N GLY A 352 -8.57 8.34 -37.44
CA GLY A 352 -9.79 9.16 -37.52
C GLY A 352 -9.77 10.19 -38.64
N GLY A 353 -10.68 10.06 -39.62
CA GLY A 353 -10.93 11.04 -40.67
C GLY A 353 -11.52 12.37 -40.17
N SER A 354 -11.31 13.43 -40.95
CA SER A 354 -11.43 14.85 -40.60
C SER A 354 -12.85 15.43 -40.46
N ASP A 355 -13.68 14.95 -39.54
CA ASP A 355 -14.98 15.60 -39.26
C ASP A 355 -15.14 15.99 -37.77
N THR A 356 -15.30 17.29 -37.52
CA THR A 356 -15.25 17.92 -36.18
C THR A 356 -16.46 17.65 -35.28
N ALA A 357 -17.49 16.95 -35.76
CA ALA A 357 -18.67 16.58 -34.97
C ALA A 357 -18.59 15.17 -34.36
N SER A 358 -17.67 14.31 -34.82
CA SER A 358 -17.49 12.94 -34.31
C SER A 358 -16.38 12.81 -33.27
N ALA A 359 -15.65 13.88 -32.95
CA ALA A 359 -14.46 13.84 -32.12
C ALA A 359 -14.71 13.30 -30.69
N LEU A 360 -15.85 13.63 -30.06
CA LEU A 360 -16.22 13.14 -28.73
C LEU A 360 -16.52 11.63 -28.73
N HIS A 361 -17.39 11.15 -29.63
CA HIS A 361 -17.69 9.72 -29.78
C HIS A 361 -16.50 8.88 -30.30
N GLN A 362 -15.54 9.50 -30.97
CA GLN A 362 -14.33 8.83 -31.43
C GLN A 362 -13.30 8.72 -30.32
N GLN A 363 -13.14 9.76 -29.49
CA GLN A 363 -12.28 9.71 -28.32
C GLN A 363 -12.73 8.60 -27.35
N GLU A 364 -14.04 8.42 -27.18
CA GLU A 364 -14.63 7.30 -26.41
C GLU A 364 -14.22 5.93 -26.94
N LYS A 365 -14.33 5.69 -28.26
CA LYS A 365 -13.91 4.40 -28.88
C LYS A 365 -12.42 4.09 -28.73
N HIS A 366 -11.55 5.11 -28.69
CA HIS A 366 -10.10 4.90 -28.55
C HIS A 366 -9.71 4.41 -27.15
N TYR A 367 -10.36 4.95 -26.13
CA TYR A 367 -10.11 4.54 -24.75
C TYR A 367 -10.82 3.24 -24.36
N ASP A 368 -11.96 2.93 -24.97
CA ASP A 368 -12.61 1.62 -24.89
C ASP A 368 -11.62 0.52 -25.32
N GLY A 369 -10.98 0.69 -26.48
CA GLY A 369 -10.00 -0.28 -27.01
C GLY A 369 -8.78 -0.45 -26.12
N LEU A 370 -8.23 0.63 -25.54
CA LEU A 370 -7.10 0.53 -24.61
C LEU A 370 -7.47 -0.22 -23.31
N SER A 371 -8.65 0.06 -22.77
CA SER A 371 -9.15 -0.58 -21.55
C SER A 371 -9.33 -2.08 -21.75
N GLU A 372 -9.94 -2.48 -22.87
CA GLU A 372 -10.16 -3.88 -23.22
C GLU A 372 -8.83 -4.62 -23.41
N LEU A 373 -7.89 -4.03 -24.17
CA LEU A 373 -6.57 -4.60 -24.39
C LEU A 373 -5.75 -4.77 -23.11
N ALA A 374 -5.78 -3.78 -22.21
CA ALA A 374 -5.05 -3.85 -20.96
C ALA A 374 -5.59 -4.96 -20.06
N VAL A 375 -6.91 -5.13 -19.98
CA VAL A 375 -7.56 -6.19 -19.22
C VAL A 375 -7.28 -7.56 -19.86
N ASP A 376 -7.42 -7.70 -21.16
CA ASP A 376 -7.19 -8.97 -21.88
C ASP A 376 -5.74 -9.44 -21.78
N LEU A 377 -4.78 -8.53 -21.91
CA LEU A 377 -3.36 -8.82 -21.74
C LEU A 377 -3.08 -9.33 -20.32
N LEU A 378 -3.62 -8.66 -19.30
CA LEU A 378 -3.43 -9.08 -17.92
C LEU A 378 -4.10 -10.42 -17.62
N LEU A 379 -5.35 -10.61 -18.06
CA LEU A 379 -6.09 -11.87 -17.91
C LEU A 379 -5.35 -13.03 -18.56
N TYR A 380 -4.73 -12.81 -19.71
CA TYR A 380 -3.90 -13.82 -20.35
C TYR A 380 -2.79 -14.29 -19.41
N PHE A 381 -2.02 -13.39 -18.81
CA PHE A 381 -0.96 -13.77 -17.87
C PHE A 381 -1.51 -14.46 -16.63
N LEU A 382 -2.59 -13.94 -16.07
CA LEU A 382 -3.09 -14.43 -14.78
C LEU A 382 -3.81 -15.78 -14.90
N ASP A 383 -4.51 -16.04 -15.99
CA ASP A 383 -5.33 -17.25 -16.16
C ASP A 383 -4.70 -18.32 -17.05
N ARG A 384 -3.73 -17.96 -17.90
CA ARG A 384 -3.10 -18.93 -18.82
C ARG A 384 -1.69 -19.34 -18.42
N GLN A 385 -1.09 -18.66 -17.44
CA GLN A 385 0.25 -19.00 -16.96
C GLN A 385 0.24 -19.51 -15.51
N PRO A 386 1.04 -20.53 -15.17
CA PRO A 386 1.77 -21.38 -16.11
C PRO A 386 0.83 -22.21 -16.97
N MET A 387 1.18 -22.39 -18.24
CA MET A 387 0.55 -23.38 -19.10
C MET A 387 0.70 -24.73 -18.41
N ALA A 388 -0.40 -25.32 -17.93
CA ALA A 388 -0.42 -26.66 -17.34
C ALA A 388 0.22 -27.74 -18.24
N LYS A 389 0.41 -27.45 -19.54
CA LYS A 389 1.05 -28.32 -20.53
C LYS A 389 2.57 -28.16 -20.65
N GLU A 390 3.15 -27.05 -20.19
CA GLU A 390 4.54 -26.68 -20.52
C GLU A 390 5.44 -26.46 -19.30
N ASP A 391 4.86 -26.45 -18.09
CA ASP A 391 5.67 -26.52 -16.88
C ASP A 391 6.35 -27.90 -16.85
N GLU A 392 7.68 -27.96 -16.99
CA GLU A 392 8.46 -29.21 -17.00
C GLU A 392 8.09 -30.11 -15.81
N ARG A 393 7.71 -29.52 -14.67
CA ARG A 393 7.25 -30.23 -13.45
C ARG A 393 5.97 -31.04 -13.67
N TRP A 394 5.21 -30.73 -14.71
CA TRP A 394 3.96 -31.36 -15.15
C TRP A 394 4.20 -32.26 -16.37
N GLY A 395 5.29 -32.01 -17.11
CA GLY A 395 5.80 -32.83 -18.23
C GLY A 395 6.67 -34.03 -17.81
N PHE A 396 7.21 -34.06 -16.59
CA PHE A 396 8.04 -35.17 -16.09
C PHE A 396 7.35 -36.54 -16.02
N VAL A 397 6.06 -36.63 -16.35
CA VAL A 397 5.31 -37.88 -16.22
C VAL A 397 4.51 -38.29 -17.46
N SER A 398 4.78 -37.66 -18.60
CA SER A 398 4.34 -38.21 -19.88
C SER A 398 5.23 -39.35 -20.38
N ASP A 399 6.37 -39.63 -19.72
CA ASP A 399 7.22 -40.76 -20.07
C ASP A 399 6.64 -42.07 -19.50
N SER A 400 6.24 -42.95 -20.41
CA SER A 400 5.65 -44.27 -20.20
C SER A 400 6.56 -45.32 -19.53
N LEU A 401 7.68 -44.89 -18.93
CA LEU A 401 8.75 -45.76 -18.41
C LEU A 401 8.89 -45.77 -16.88
N ILE A 402 8.05 -45.03 -16.15
CA ILE A 402 8.14 -44.95 -14.68
C ILE A 402 7.41 -46.14 -14.04
N THR A 403 8.12 -46.90 -13.20
CA THR A 403 7.54 -48.05 -12.47
C THR A 403 6.52 -47.62 -11.40
N ASN A 404 5.58 -48.51 -11.03
CA ASN A 404 4.54 -48.21 -10.02
C ASN A 404 5.10 -47.74 -8.66
N GLU A 405 6.28 -48.23 -8.25
CA GLU A 405 6.94 -47.80 -7.01
C GLU A 405 7.54 -46.39 -7.14
N GLN A 406 8.15 -46.06 -8.28
CA GLN A 406 8.62 -44.70 -8.55
C GLN A 406 7.47 -43.71 -8.69
N GLN A 407 6.34 -44.12 -9.27
CA GLN A 407 5.11 -43.31 -9.26
C GLN A 407 4.60 -43.06 -7.84
N LYS A 408 4.66 -44.05 -6.94
CA LYS A 408 4.26 -43.88 -5.54
C LYS A 408 5.18 -42.93 -4.78
N LEU A 409 6.50 -43.09 -4.91
CA LEU A 409 7.50 -42.22 -4.31
C LEU A 409 7.44 -40.78 -4.87
N LEU A 410 7.18 -40.64 -6.17
CA LEU A 410 6.95 -39.35 -6.82
C LEU A 410 5.62 -38.71 -6.39
N ARG A 411 4.56 -39.49 -6.13
CA ARG A 411 3.32 -38.97 -5.53
C ARG A 411 3.55 -38.48 -4.10
N GLU A 412 4.28 -39.21 -3.27
CA GLU A 412 4.60 -38.79 -1.89
C GLU A 412 5.50 -37.52 -1.86
N LEU A 413 6.48 -37.43 -2.77
CA LEU A 413 7.30 -36.23 -2.98
C LEU A 413 6.51 -35.07 -3.62
N ALA A 414 5.56 -35.38 -4.51
CA ALA A 414 4.68 -34.38 -5.11
C ALA A 414 3.72 -33.84 -4.06
N GLU A 415 3.11 -34.65 -3.20
CA GLU A 415 2.20 -34.18 -2.13
C GLU A 415 2.90 -33.22 -1.17
N THR A 416 4.14 -33.51 -0.76
CA THR A 416 4.95 -32.62 0.09
C THR A 416 5.45 -31.37 -0.64
N LYS A 417 5.73 -31.43 -1.95
CA LYS A 417 6.21 -30.28 -2.74
C LYS A 417 5.09 -29.45 -3.39
N LYS A 418 3.89 -30.01 -3.56
CA LYS A 418 2.75 -29.43 -4.28
C LYS A 418 2.31 -28.12 -3.67
N PHE A 419 2.27 -28.04 -2.33
CA PHE A 419 1.93 -26.81 -1.64
C PHE A 419 2.92 -25.67 -1.93
N THR A 420 4.22 -26.00 -1.93
CA THR A 420 5.28 -25.03 -2.26
C THR A 420 5.22 -24.59 -3.72
N LEU A 421 4.79 -25.50 -4.61
CA LEU A 421 4.76 -25.33 -6.05
C LEU A 421 3.64 -24.37 -6.48
N LEU A 422 2.41 -24.60 -6.01
CA LEU A 422 1.26 -23.75 -6.33
C LEU A 422 1.39 -22.36 -5.68
N LEU A 423 1.86 -22.28 -4.44
CA LEU A 423 2.17 -21.00 -3.80
C LEU A 423 3.17 -20.19 -4.62
N ARG A 424 4.23 -20.84 -5.14
CA ARG A 424 5.20 -20.19 -6.01
C ARG A 424 4.59 -19.72 -7.33
N GLN A 425 3.65 -20.48 -7.92
CA GLN A 425 2.94 -20.05 -9.13
C GLN A 425 2.06 -18.82 -8.86
N LEU A 426 1.33 -18.79 -7.73
CA LEU A 426 0.56 -17.61 -7.32
C LEU A 426 1.48 -16.40 -7.06
N GLN A 427 2.66 -16.60 -6.48
CA GLN A 427 3.67 -15.55 -6.31
C GLN A 427 4.23 -15.04 -7.64
N ILE A 428 4.42 -15.92 -8.63
CA ILE A 428 4.81 -15.55 -10.00
C ILE A 428 3.73 -14.66 -10.62
N LYS A 429 2.46 -15.10 -10.59
CA LYS A 429 1.31 -14.32 -11.07
C LYS A 429 1.21 -12.95 -10.39
N MET A 430 1.39 -12.91 -9.07
CA MET A 430 1.43 -11.69 -8.29
C MET A 430 2.58 -10.77 -8.74
N SER A 431 3.76 -11.30 -9.01
CA SER A 431 4.91 -10.52 -9.48
C SER A 431 4.65 -9.91 -10.86
N PHE A 432 4.03 -10.67 -11.77
CA PHE A 432 3.58 -10.17 -13.08
C PHE A 432 2.51 -9.08 -12.94
N TYR A 433 1.50 -9.30 -12.10
CA TYR A 433 0.47 -8.29 -11.82
C TYR A 433 1.09 -6.98 -11.30
N LYS A 434 1.96 -7.06 -10.29
CA LYS A 434 2.66 -5.89 -9.74
C LYS A 434 3.50 -5.18 -10.81
N MET A 435 4.18 -5.92 -11.69
CA MET A 435 4.93 -5.34 -12.80
C MET A 435 4.03 -4.66 -13.84
N PHE A 436 2.87 -5.24 -14.12
CA PHE A 436 1.89 -4.66 -15.04
C PHE A 436 1.30 -3.35 -14.49
N VAL A 437 0.94 -3.31 -13.20
CA VAL A 437 0.50 -2.07 -12.55
C VAL A 437 1.62 -1.02 -12.55
N LEU A 438 2.87 -1.43 -12.32
CA LEU A 438 4.02 -0.55 -12.40
C LEU A 438 4.19 0.07 -13.79
N PHE A 439 4.04 -0.74 -14.83
CA PHE A 439 4.05 -0.31 -16.23
C PHE A 439 2.95 0.73 -16.50
N LEU A 440 1.70 0.43 -16.12
CA LEU A 440 0.58 1.35 -16.30
C LEU A 440 0.82 2.70 -15.61
N ARG A 441 1.30 2.68 -14.36
CA ARG A 441 1.60 3.90 -13.60
C ARG A 441 2.76 4.69 -14.20
N THR A 442 3.82 4.01 -14.62
CA THR A 442 5.03 4.65 -15.18
C THR A 442 4.70 5.46 -16.44
N TYR A 443 3.77 4.96 -17.26
CA TYR A 443 3.32 5.64 -18.47
C TYR A 443 2.01 6.40 -18.32
N LYS A 444 1.48 6.54 -17.09
CA LYS A 444 0.22 7.24 -16.78
C LYS A 444 -0.98 6.71 -17.58
N LEU A 445 -1.00 5.41 -17.84
CA LEU A 445 -2.09 4.74 -18.55
C LEU A 445 -3.29 4.45 -17.63
N THR A 446 -3.11 4.49 -16.30
CA THR A 446 -4.17 4.22 -15.32
C THR A 446 -5.41 5.10 -15.47
N ASP A 447 -5.21 6.35 -15.88
CA ASP A 447 -6.30 7.32 -16.05
C ASP A 447 -6.99 7.15 -17.41
N MET A 448 -6.31 6.49 -18.36
CA MET A 448 -6.82 6.23 -19.71
C MET A 448 -7.64 4.92 -19.79
N ILE A 449 -7.64 4.11 -18.74
CA ILE A 449 -8.34 2.81 -18.66
C ILE A 449 -9.62 2.87 -17.80
N GLU A 450 -10.19 4.07 -17.62
CA GLU A 450 -11.41 4.27 -16.83
C GLU A 450 -12.70 3.96 -17.61
N TYR A 451 -12.59 3.59 -18.88
CA TYR A 451 -13.73 3.35 -19.74
C TYR A 451 -14.46 2.03 -19.41
N PRO A 452 -15.81 2.02 -19.47
CA PRO A 452 -16.64 0.89 -19.09
C PRO A 452 -16.59 -0.24 -20.13
N LEU A 453 -16.35 -1.46 -19.67
CA LEU A 453 -16.24 -2.64 -20.51
C LEU A 453 -17.53 -3.45 -20.52
N GLN A 454 -18.12 -3.66 -21.71
CA GLN A 454 -19.36 -4.44 -21.87
C GLN A 454 -19.20 -5.89 -21.38
N SER A 455 -18.05 -6.50 -21.65
CA SER A 455 -17.69 -7.86 -21.21
C SER A 455 -17.66 -8.02 -19.68
N PHE A 456 -17.61 -6.91 -18.93
CA PHE A 456 -17.55 -6.88 -17.47
C PHE A 456 -18.70 -6.09 -16.83
N GLN A 457 -19.89 -6.13 -17.43
CA GLN A 457 -21.10 -5.46 -16.91
C GLN A 457 -20.93 -3.94 -16.78
N MET A 458 -20.31 -3.30 -17.79
CA MET A 458 -20.05 -1.85 -17.83
C MET A 458 -19.12 -1.34 -16.73
N ARG A 459 -18.31 -2.22 -16.13
CA ARG A 459 -17.27 -1.82 -15.16
C ARG A 459 -16.03 -1.30 -15.87
N SER A 460 -15.34 -0.34 -15.27
CA SER A 460 -14.13 0.23 -15.86
C SER A 460 -12.98 -0.77 -15.91
N GLY A 461 -12.11 -0.68 -16.92
CA GLY A 461 -10.90 -1.50 -17.02
C GLY A 461 -10.02 -1.36 -15.77
N LYS A 462 -9.91 -0.15 -15.23
CA LYS A 462 -9.25 0.16 -13.95
C LYS A 462 -9.80 -0.66 -12.78
N ALA A 463 -11.12 -0.77 -12.66
CA ALA A 463 -11.78 -1.55 -11.60
C ALA A 463 -11.54 -3.05 -11.79
N VAL A 464 -11.61 -3.56 -13.02
CA VAL A 464 -11.36 -4.97 -13.32
C VAL A 464 -9.91 -5.36 -13.01
N ILE A 465 -8.93 -4.51 -13.34
CA ILE A 465 -7.52 -4.75 -13.02
C ILE A 465 -7.30 -4.78 -11.50
N ALA A 466 -7.87 -3.81 -10.77
CA ALA A 466 -7.80 -3.78 -9.31
C ALA A 466 -8.40 -5.05 -8.67
N GLU A 467 -9.57 -5.49 -9.16
CA GLU A 467 -10.23 -6.75 -8.76
C GLU A 467 -9.32 -7.96 -8.97
N LEU A 468 -8.59 -8.05 -10.09
CA LEU A 468 -7.66 -9.16 -10.33
C LEU A 468 -6.53 -9.19 -9.30
N GLY A 469 -6.06 -8.02 -8.86
CA GLY A 469 -5.12 -7.90 -7.74
C GLY A 469 -5.70 -8.40 -6.42
N GLU A 470 -6.91 -7.96 -6.08
CA GLU A 470 -7.64 -8.40 -4.89
C GLU A 470 -7.85 -9.92 -4.89
N LYS A 471 -8.26 -10.50 -6.03
CA LYS A 471 -8.44 -11.94 -6.21
C LYS A 471 -7.13 -12.70 -6.04
N LEU A 472 -6.01 -12.21 -6.57
CA LEU A 472 -4.71 -12.86 -6.40
C LEU A 472 -4.23 -12.89 -4.94
N VAL A 473 -4.38 -11.78 -4.20
CA VAL A 473 -4.02 -11.75 -2.77
C VAL A 473 -4.92 -12.70 -1.99
N SER A 474 -6.22 -12.65 -2.26
CA SER A 474 -7.23 -13.54 -1.67
C SER A 474 -6.90 -15.01 -1.94
N MET A 475 -6.53 -15.36 -3.18
CA MET A 475 -6.07 -16.70 -3.53
C MET A 475 -4.85 -17.13 -2.71
N ILE A 476 -3.84 -16.27 -2.56
CA ILE A 476 -2.66 -16.60 -1.77
C ILE A 476 -3.03 -16.83 -0.30
N ALA A 477 -3.90 -15.99 0.27
CA ALA A 477 -4.38 -16.10 1.64
C ALA A 477 -5.18 -17.39 1.85
N THR A 478 -6.19 -17.65 1.01
CA THR A 478 -7.00 -18.87 1.06
C THR A 478 -6.15 -20.12 0.85
N PHE A 479 -5.15 -20.08 -0.04
CA PHE A 479 -4.27 -21.20 -0.27
C PHE A 479 -3.41 -21.53 0.96
N ARG A 480 -2.86 -20.52 1.62
CA ARG A 480 -2.11 -20.69 2.88
C ARG A 480 -3.00 -21.30 3.96
N TRP A 481 -4.19 -20.73 4.13
CA TRP A 481 -5.18 -21.23 5.07
C TRP A 481 -5.53 -22.71 4.80
N LEU A 482 -5.80 -23.07 3.55
CA LEU A 482 -6.05 -24.46 3.15
C LEU A 482 -4.86 -25.38 3.42
N SER A 483 -3.63 -24.90 3.20
CA SER A 483 -2.44 -25.72 3.45
C SER A 483 -2.22 -26.02 4.93
N GLU A 484 -2.57 -25.08 5.81
CA GLU A 484 -2.49 -25.22 7.27
C GLU A 484 -3.59 -26.15 7.82
N HIS A 485 -4.74 -26.23 7.14
CA HIS A 485 -5.96 -26.89 7.63
C HIS A 485 -6.45 -28.03 6.71
N SER A 486 -5.60 -28.55 5.82
CA SER A 486 -6.02 -29.41 4.69
C SER A 486 -6.83 -30.67 5.06
N GLN A 487 -6.62 -31.22 6.26
CA GLN A 487 -7.34 -32.40 6.77
C GLN A 487 -8.63 -32.06 7.53
N SER A 488 -8.88 -30.80 7.89
CA SER A 488 -10.00 -30.35 8.73
C SER A 488 -11.10 -29.57 7.98
N LEU A 489 -11.03 -29.50 6.64
CA LEU A 489 -11.93 -28.69 5.80
C LEU A 489 -12.67 -29.54 4.74
N PRO A 490 -13.55 -30.47 5.15
CA PRO A 490 -14.24 -31.38 4.23
C PRO A 490 -15.18 -30.67 3.26
N LEU A 491 -15.83 -29.56 3.68
CA LEU A 491 -16.78 -28.84 2.85
C LEU A 491 -16.07 -28.10 1.71
N VAL A 492 -15.00 -27.36 2.03
CA VAL A 492 -14.23 -26.62 1.04
C VAL A 492 -13.54 -27.56 0.07
N ASN A 493 -12.98 -28.67 0.57
CA ASN A 493 -12.40 -29.71 -0.29
C ASN A 493 -13.44 -30.30 -1.26
N ARG A 494 -14.67 -30.56 -0.80
CA ARG A 494 -15.76 -31.04 -1.66
C ARG A 494 -16.13 -30.01 -2.73
N ALA A 495 -16.32 -28.75 -2.35
CA ALA A 495 -16.64 -27.68 -3.28
C ALA A 495 -15.53 -27.48 -4.33
N MET A 496 -14.26 -27.54 -3.92
CA MET A 496 -13.11 -27.49 -4.82
C MET A 496 -13.10 -28.65 -5.82
N ASN A 497 -13.43 -29.86 -5.38
CA ASN A 497 -13.49 -31.03 -6.24
C ASN A 497 -14.55 -30.89 -7.34
N GLU A 498 -15.75 -30.41 -6.99
CA GLU A 498 -16.81 -30.19 -7.99
C GLU A 498 -16.48 -29.04 -8.94
N LEU A 499 -15.95 -27.93 -8.40
CA LEU A 499 -15.56 -26.79 -9.22
C LEU A 499 -14.44 -27.15 -10.20
N ALA A 500 -13.44 -27.93 -9.76
CA ALA A 500 -12.37 -28.42 -10.62
C ALA A 500 -12.89 -29.29 -11.78
N LYS A 501 -13.87 -30.16 -11.54
CA LYS A 501 -14.51 -30.94 -12.61
C LYS A 501 -15.17 -30.02 -13.64
N SER A 502 -15.88 -29.00 -13.17
CA SER A 502 -16.47 -27.97 -14.03
C SER A 502 -15.40 -27.25 -14.87
N TYR A 503 -14.26 -26.91 -14.27
CA TYR A 503 -13.16 -26.19 -14.94
C TYR A 503 -12.48 -27.04 -15.99
N VAL A 504 -12.30 -28.32 -15.72
CA VAL A 504 -11.76 -29.28 -16.69
C VAL A 504 -12.65 -29.37 -17.93
N ILE A 505 -13.98 -29.34 -17.75
CA ILE A 505 -14.95 -29.35 -18.86
C ILE A 505 -14.96 -28.01 -19.59
N ARG A 506 -15.11 -26.90 -18.85
CA ARG A 506 -15.31 -25.54 -19.40
C ARG A 506 -14.07 -24.99 -20.09
N PHE A 507 -12.87 -25.30 -19.56
CA PHE A 507 -11.61 -24.75 -20.05
C PHE A 507 -10.73 -25.77 -20.78
N GLY A 508 -11.22 -27.01 -20.98
CA GLY A 508 -10.50 -28.04 -21.72
C GLY A 508 -9.16 -28.44 -21.09
N LEU A 509 -9.05 -28.37 -19.76
CA LEU A 509 -7.84 -28.74 -19.04
C LEU A 509 -7.62 -30.27 -19.18
N PRO A 510 -6.38 -30.76 -19.22
CA PRO A 510 -6.10 -32.18 -19.50
C PRO A 510 -6.73 -33.08 -18.44
N LYS A 511 -7.81 -33.79 -18.81
CA LYS A 511 -8.59 -34.73 -17.96
C LYS A 511 -7.74 -35.83 -17.32
N SER A 512 -6.51 -36.05 -17.81
CA SER A 512 -5.69 -37.23 -17.56
C SER A 512 -4.35 -36.93 -16.89
N ASN A 513 -4.15 -35.77 -16.26
CA ASN A 513 -2.93 -35.53 -15.49
C ASN A 513 -3.14 -35.95 -14.02
N PRO A 514 -2.65 -37.12 -13.58
CA PRO A 514 -2.88 -37.63 -12.22
C PRO A 514 -2.07 -36.88 -11.15
N TYR A 515 -1.23 -35.93 -11.54
CA TYR A 515 -0.43 -35.10 -10.64
C TYR A 515 -1.13 -33.79 -10.27
N LEU A 516 -2.27 -33.50 -10.91
CA LEU A 516 -3.04 -32.29 -10.67
C LEU A 516 -4.19 -32.58 -9.75
N SER A 517 -4.20 -31.85 -8.65
CA SER A 517 -5.35 -31.84 -7.78
C SER A 517 -6.41 -30.86 -8.24
N PRO A 518 -7.63 -31.03 -7.73
CA PRO A 518 -8.69 -30.05 -7.85
C PRO A 518 -8.28 -28.62 -7.45
N THR A 519 -7.45 -28.47 -6.42
CA THR A 519 -6.88 -27.19 -6.01
C THR A 519 -6.06 -26.54 -7.13
N ASP A 520 -5.23 -27.30 -7.83
CA ASP A 520 -4.39 -26.77 -8.93
C ASP A 520 -5.26 -26.21 -10.06
N TYR A 521 -6.37 -26.89 -10.38
CA TYR A 521 -7.31 -26.41 -11.40
C TYR A 521 -8.03 -25.12 -10.97
N VAL A 522 -8.55 -25.05 -9.74
CA VAL A 522 -9.25 -23.86 -9.24
C VAL A 522 -8.32 -22.65 -9.16
N TYR A 523 -7.09 -22.83 -8.65
CA TYR A 523 -6.11 -21.75 -8.53
C TYR A 523 -5.41 -21.38 -9.85
N SER A 524 -5.60 -22.16 -10.91
CA SER A 524 -5.09 -21.82 -12.24
C SER A 524 -5.81 -20.62 -12.87
N LYS A 525 -7.07 -20.35 -12.48
CA LYS A 525 -7.90 -19.27 -13.02
C LYS A 525 -8.20 -18.22 -11.96
N VAL A 526 -7.53 -17.07 -12.08
CA VAL A 526 -7.72 -15.91 -11.19
C VAL A 526 -9.06 -15.25 -11.47
N SER A 527 -9.43 -15.05 -12.73
CA SER A 527 -10.66 -14.32 -13.10
C SER A 527 -11.92 -14.96 -12.51
N THR A 528 -11.98 -16.29 -12.49
CA THR A 528 -13.13 -17.05 -12.01
C THR A 528 -13.04 -17.46 -10.54
N PHE A 529 -12.03 -16.99 -9.80
CA PHE A 529 -11.83 -17.37 -8.39
C PHE A 529 -13.06 -17.11 -7.50
N HIS A 530 -13.87 -16.11 -7.84
CA HIS A 530 -15.13 -15.81 -7.17
C HIS A 530 -16.12 -16.98 -7.14
N GLU A 531 -16.09 -17.87 -8.13
CA GLU A 531 -16.94 -19.06 -8.21
C GLU A 531 -16.66 -20.06 -7.07
N LEU A 532 -15.46 -20.05 -6.47
CA LEU A 532 -15.16 -20.86 -5.29
C LEU A 532 -16.05 -20.47 -4.11
N VAL A 533 -16.27 -19.17 -3.91
CA VAL A 533 -17.10 -18.67 -2.81
C VAL A 533 -18.54 -19.12 -3.00
N SER A 534 -19.08 -18.92 -4.19
CA SER A 534 -20.44 -19.36 -4.54
C SER A 534 -20.58 -20.87 -4.35
N ALA A 535 -19.61 -21.67 -4.77
CA ALA A 535 -19.62 -23.12 -4.62
C ALA A 535 -19.57 -23.58 -3.14
N VAL A 536 -18.74 -22.94 -2.31
CA VAL A 536 -18.61 -23.27 -0.88
C VAL A 536 -19.87 -22.90 -0.10
N VAL A 537 -20.43 -21.71 -0.35
CA VAL A 537 -21.67 -21.27 0.32
C VAL A 537 -22.83 -22.19 -0.05
N GLN A 538 -23.01 -22.52 -1.33
CA GLN A 538 -24.04 -23.46 -1.78
C GLN A 538 -23.85 -24.87 -1.20
N ALA A 539 -22.60 -25.37 -1.16
CA ALA A 539 -22.31 -26.64 -0.54
C ALA A 539 -22.63 -26.62 0.97
N GLY A 540 -22.36 -25.49 1.64
CA GLY A 540 -22.69 -25.26 3.04
C GLY A 540 -24.19 -25.33 3.29
N ASP A 541 -24.98 -24.60 2.50
CA ASP A 541 -26.44 -24.60 2.60
C ASP A 541 -27.01 -26.02 2.42
N GLN A 542 -26.50 -26.77 1.45
CA GLN A 542 -26.91 -28.17 1.25
C GLN A 542 -26.49 -29.08 2.41
N ALA A 543 -25.28 -28.91 2.94
CA ALA A 543 -24.79 -29.69 4.08
C ALA A 543 -25.59 -29.44 5.36
N MET A 544 -26.14 -28.23 5.53
CA MET A 544 -27.04 -27.90 6.65
C MET A 544 -28.39 -28.62 6.56
N LEU A 545 -28.85 -28.94 5.34
CA LEU A 545 -30.10 -29.66 5.09
C LEU A 545 -29.93 -31.17 5.28
N ASP A 546 -28.79 -31.72 4.84
CA ASP A 546 -28.59 -33.17 4.76
C ASP A 546 -28.20 -33.83 6.11
N ASN A 547 -28.06 -33.06 7.21
CA ASN A 547 -27.64 -33.51 8.56
C ASN A 547 -26.35 -34.36 8.61
N LEU A 548 -25.55 -34.39 7.52
CA LEU A 548 -24.33 -35.18 7.40
C LEU A 548 -23.15 -34.62 8.21
N HIS A 549 -23.21 -33.34 8.59
CA HIS A 549 -22.16 -32.62 9.30
C HIS A 549 -22.72 -31.84 10.50
N SER A 550 -21.87 -31.58 11.51
CA SER A 550 -22.23 -30.66 12.59
C SER A 550 -22.52 -29.27 12.00
N LYS A 551 -23.72 -28.73 12.22
CA LYS A 551 -24.12 -27.41 11.72
C LYS A 551 -23.12 -26.32 12.15
N ALA A 552 -22.65 -26.38 13.40
CA ALA A 552 -21.63 -25.45 13.89
C ALA A 552 -20.32 -25.54 13.08
N GLN A 553 -19.88 -26.76 12.72
CA GLN A 553 -18.66 -26.96 11.94
C GLN A 553 -18.79 -26.39 10.52
N VAL A 554 -19.95 -26.59 9.88
CA VAL A 554 -20.22 -26.03 8.55
C VAL A 554 -20.23 -24.50 8.60
N ILE A 555 -20.83 -23.89 9.63
CA ILE A 555 -20.81 -22.42 9.79
C ILE A 555 -19.37 -21.93 9.94
N ILE A 556 -18.60 -22.55 10.85
CA ILE A 556 -17.21 -22.14 11.12
C ILE A 556 -16.33 -22.24 9.88
N GLU A 557 -16.48 -23.33 9.10
CA GLU A 557 -15.69 -23.57 7.90
C GLU A 557 -15.98 -22.54 6.80
N VAL A 558 -17.26 -22.27 6.51
CA VAL A 558 -17.65 -21.24 5.53
C VAL A 558 -17.27 -19.84 6.01
N GLY A 559 -17.51 -19.53 7.29
CA GLY A 559 -17.18 -18.23 7.90
C GLY A 559 -15.68 -17.95 7.86
N SER A 560 -14.85 -18.94 8.16
CA SER A 560 -13.38 -18.81 8.10
C SER A 560 -12.89 -18.49 6.69
N LEU A 561 -13.47 -19.15 5.67
CA LEU A 561 -13.14 -18.86 4.28
C LEU A 561 -13.51 -17.41 3.91
N LEU A 562 -14.74 -16.98 4.23
CA LEU A 562 -15.21 -15.63 3.91
C LEU A 562 -14.35 -14.55 4.59
N LEU A 563 -13.96 -14.75 5.85
CA LEU A 563 -13.07 -13.83 6.55
C LEU A 563 -11.67 -13.78 5.94
N THR A 564 -11.09 -14.94 5.60
CA THR A 564 -9.78 -15.00 4.94
C THR A 564 -9.77 -14.19 3.64
N LEU A 565 -10.90 -14.18 2.91
CA LEU A 565 -11.06 -13.38 1.69
C LEU A 565 -11.16 -11.89 2.00
N VAL A 566 -11.95 -11.51 3.00
CA VAL A 566 -12.09 -10.09 3.42
C VAL A 566 -10.74 -9.53 3.88
N GLU A 567 -10.00 -10.28 4.69
CA GLU A 567 -8.64 -9.92 5.12
C GLU A 567 -7.71 -9.80 3.92
N GLY A 568 -7.72 -10.76 3.00
CA GLY A 568 -6.90 -10.72 1.78
C GLY A 568 -7.19 -9.50 0.90
N VAL A 569 -8.45 -9.08 0.78
CA VAL A 569 -8.81 -7.87 0.05
C VAL A 569 -8.40 -6.60 0.79
N GLN A 570 -8.58 -6.55 2.12
CA GLN A 570 -8.10 -5.44 2.91
C GLN A 570 -6.58 -5.28 2.77
N ASP A 571 -5.81 -6.35 2.90
CA ASP A 571 -4.36 -6.35 2.70
C ASP A 571 -3.99 -5.85 1.30
N ALA A 572 -4.70 -6.33 0.25
CA ALA A 572 -4.46 -5.89 -1.12
C ALA A 572 -4.64 -4.38 -1.32
N ARG A 573 -5.62 -3.77 -0.65
CA ARG A 573 -5.92 -2.33 -0.74
C ARG A 573 -4.90 -1.45 -0.03
N HIS A 574 -4.17 -1.99 0.95
CA HIS A 574 -3.13 -1.26 1.67
C HIS A 574 -1.74 -1.39 1.02
N GLU A 575 -1.57 -2.27 0.03
CA GLU A 575 -0.29 -2.46 -0.63
C GLU A 575 0.04 -1.33 -1.62
N ASP A 576 1.34 -1.05 -1.81
CA ASP A 576 1.85 -0.02 -2.73
C ASP A 576 1.31 -0.16 -4.15
N PHE A 577 1.04 -1.38 -4.61
CA PHE A 577 0.56 -1.67 -5.97
C PHE A 577 -0.97 -1.53 -6.11
N ALA A 578 -1.70 -1.18 -5.04
CA ALA A 578 -3.14 -1.03 -5.08
C ALA A 578 -3.58 0.07 -6.06
N ILE A 579 -4.44 -0.27 -7.02
CA ILE A 579 -5.08 0.73 -7.87
C ILE A 579 -6.26 1.29 -7.08
N HIS A 580 -6.19 2.58 -6.76
CA HIS A 580 -7.24 3.26 -6.01
C HIS A 580 -8.43 3.51 -6.93
N ILE A 581 -9.62 3.12 -6.48
CA ILE A 581 -10.87 3.38 -7.19
C ILE A 581 -11.71 4.31 -6.33
N GLU A 582 -12.20 5.40 -6.92
CA GLU A 582 -12.99 6.39 -6.19
C GLU A 582 -14.37 5.85 -5.75
N ASN A 583 -14.89 4.84 -6.47
CA ASN A 583 -16.14 4.15 -6.17
C ASN A 583 -15.90 2.68 -5.78
N ASP A 584 -15.92 2.41 -4.47
CA ASP A 584 -15.70 1.08 -3.89
C ASP A 584 -16.68 0.00 -4.40
N PHE A 585 -17.88 0.37 -4.87
CA PHE A 585 -18.90 -0.56 -5.40
C PHE A 585 -18.48 -1.31 -6.67
N SER A 586 -17.40 -0.88 -7.33
CA SER A 586 -16.91 -1.49 -8.57
C SER A 586 -16.01 -2.70 -8.37
N THR A 587 -15.55 -2.93 -7.13
CA THR A 587 -14.75 -4.11 -6.73
C THR A 587 -15.62 -5.35 -6.51
N TRP A 588 -15.08 -6.55 -6.73
CA TRP A 588 -15.87 -7.79 -6.78
C TRP A 588 -16.53 -8.20 -5.46
N LEU A 589 -15.89 -7.93 -4.30
CA LEU A 589 -16.53 -8.18 -3.00
C LEU A 589 -17.69 -7.21 -2.69
N ASN A 590 -17.73 -6.08 -3.39
CA ASN A 590 -18.70 -5.01 -3.18
C ASN A 590 -19.83 -5.03 -4.21
N GLN A 591 -19.78 -5.98 -5.16
CA GLN A 591 -20.88 -6.18 -6.09
C GLN A 591 -22.12 -6.65 -5.35
N PRO A 592 -23.30 -6.03 -5.57
CA PRO A 592 -24.52 -6.38 -4.85
C PRO A 592 -24.84 -7.88 -4.89
N ASP A 593 -24.73 -8.49 -6.07
CA ASP A 593 -25.00 -9.92 -6.28
C ASP A 593 -24.03 -10.80 -5.48
N PHE A 594 -22.75 -10.43 -5.42
CA PHE A 594 -21.75 -11.20 -4.69
C PHE A 594 -21.87 -11.02 -3.17
N LEU A 595 -22.23 -9.82 -2.71
CA LEU A 595 -22.47 -9.50 -1.31
C LEU A 595 -23.64 -10.32 -0.71
N THR A 596 -24.56 -10.82 -1.55
CA THR A 596 -25.64 -11.70 -1.10
C THR A 596 -25.12 -12.99 -0.45
N HIS A 597 -23.99 -13.53 -0.92
CA HIS A 597 -23.38 -14.72 -0.32
C HIS A 597 -22.92 -14.48 1.13
N PHE A 598 -22.31 -13.31 1.38
CA PHE A 598 -21.90 -12.91 2.73
C PHE A 598 -23.11 -12.68 3.64
N THR A 599 -24.13 -12.00 3.12
CA THR A 599 -25.34 -11.68 3.88
C THR A 599 -26.14 -12.94 4.22
N ALA A 600 -26.28 -13.86 3.26
CA ALA A 600 -26.97 -15.14 3.46
C ALA A 600 -26.27 -16.00 4.52
N HIS A 601 -24.96 -16.16 4.41
CA HIS A 601 -24.19 -16.92 5.40
C HIS A 601 -24.27 -16.28 6.80
N LEU A 602 -24.14 -14.95 6.89
CA LEU A 602 -24.27 -14.22 8.16
C LEU A 602 -25.63 -14.44 8.80
N ASN A 603 -26.72 -14.37 8.02
CA ASN A 603 -28.07 -14.63 8.54
C ASN A 603 -28.22 -16.07 9.04
N THR A 604 -27.76 -17.06 8.28
CA THR A 604 -27.77 -18.46 8.70
C THR A 604 -26.99 -18.68 10.00
N ALA A 605 -25.84 -18.03 10.15
CA ALA A 605 -25.02 -18.12 11.36
C ALA A 605 -25.68 -17.46 12.58
N LEU A 606 -26.31 -16.29 12.39
CA LEU A 606 -27.09 -15.61 13.44
C LEU A 606 -28.35 -16.40 13.83
N ASP A 607 -29.04 -17.01 12.87
CA ASP A 607 -30.20 -17.88 13.13
C ASP A 607 -29.78 -19.11 13.94
N PHE A 608 -28.61 -19.69 13.66
CA PHE A 608 -28.07 -20.78 14.45
C PHE A 608 -27.77 -20.37 15.91
N LEU A 609 -27.13 -19.22 16.11
CA LEU A 609 -26.83 -18.71 17.45
C LEU A 609 -28.09 -18.38 18.27
N THR A 610 -29.12 -17.82 17.63
CA THR A 610 -30.39 -17.45 18.29
C THR A 610 -31.26 -18.67 18.61
N SER A 611 -31.25 -19.70 17.77
CA SER A 611 -32.09 -20.90 17.94
C SER A 611 -31.49 -21.97 18.86
N SER A 612 -30.16 -21.99 19.01
CA SER A 612 -29.48 -23.14 19.64
C SER A 612 -29.03 -22.91 21.09
N ILE A 613 -29.05 -21.67 21.61
CA ILE A 613 -28.37 -21.35 22.89
C ILE A 613 -29.11 -20.23 23.66
N PRO A 614 -29.20 -20.29 25.00
CA PRO A 614 -29.50 -19.12 25.81
C PRO A 614 -28.41 -18.05 25.69
N ALA A 615 -28.81 -16.77 25.54
CA ALA A 615 -27.93 -15.62 25.29
C ALA A 615 -26.69 -15.50 26.19
N SER A 616 -26.73 -16.06 27.40
CA SER A 616 -25.62 -16.05 28.37
C SER A 616 -24.44 -16.97 28.04
N ALA A 617 -24.56 -17.91 27.10
CA ALA A 617 -23.53 -18.90 26.76
C ALA A 617 -22.90 -18.69 25.36
N VAL A 618 -23.22 -17.58 24.69
CA VAL A 618 -22.73 -17.27 23.32
C VAL A 618 -21.25 -16.83 23.32
N THR A 619 -20.75 -16.29 24.44
CA THR A 619 -19.38 -15.77 24.59
C THR A 619 -18.53 -16.54 25.61
N THR A 620 -19.02 -17.69 26.10
CA THR A 620 -18.30 -18.48 27.09
C THR A 620 -17.15 -19.26 26.46
N LEU A 621 -15.95 -19.10 27.03
CA LEU A 621 -14.78 -19.95 26.79
C LEU A 621 -15.02 -21.31 27.46
N ASP A 622 -14.45 -22.38 26.89
CA ASP A 622 -14.48 -23.69 27.53
C ASP A 622 -13.69 -23.66 28.85
N GLU A 623 -14.37 -23.92 29.97
CA GLU A 623 -13.81 -23.78 31.33
C GLU A 623 -12.62 -24.74 31.58
N GLN A 624 -12.50 -25.82 30.80
CA GLN A 624 -11.42 -26.82 30.96
C GLN A 624 -10.20 -26.54 30.08
N THR A 625 -10.39 -25.97 28.89
CA THR A 625 -9.32 -25.80 27.89
C THR A 625 -8.91 -24.34 27.65
N GLN A 626 -9.68 -23.38 28.16
CA GLN A 626 -9.57 -21.94 27.86
C GLN A 626 -9.60 -21.61 26.35
N LEU A 627 -10.10 -22.53 25.51
CA LEU A 627 -10.25 -22.34 24.08
C LEU A 627 -11.65 -21.77 23.75
N PRO A 628 -11.79 -21.02 22.64
CA PRO A 628 -13.08 -20.60 22.13
C PRO A 628 -13.99 -21.81 21.90
N THR A 629 -15.23 -21.74 22.40
CA THR A 629 -16.25 -22.71 22.03
C THR A 629 -16.62 -22.52 20.56
N PRO A 630 -17.15 -23.54 19.86
CA PRO A 630 -17.65 -23.38 18.50
C PRO A 630 -18.61 -22.19 18.36
N HIS A 631 -19.41 -21.93 19.39
CA HIS A 631 -20.37 -20.82 19.42
C HIS A 631 -19.70 -19.45 19.58
N SER A 632 -18.67 -19.31 20.41
CA SER A 632 -17.92 -18.06 20.51
C SER A 632 -17.17 -17.76 19.22
N THR A 633 -16.60 -18.78 18.56
CA THR A 633 -15.97 -18.63 17.24
C THR A 633 -16.98 -18.15 16.20
N ILE A 634 -18.17 -18.77 16.13
CA ILE A 634 -19.23 -18.33 15.20
C ILE A 634 -19.64 -16.88 15.50
N TYR A 635 -19.77 -16.50 16.77
CA TYR A 635 -20.12 -15.14 17.16
C TYR A 635 -19.09 -14.11 16.70
N GLU A 636 -17.80 -14.38 16.93
CA GLU A 636 -16.71 -13.50 16.48
C GLU A 636 -16.69 -13.38 14.95
N GLN A 637 -16.90 -14.49 14.24
CA GLN A 637 -16.98 -14.50 12.79
C GLN A 637 -18.16 -13.66 12.28
N CYS A 638 -19.35 -13.81 12.89
CA CYS A 638 -20.52 -13.01 12.58
C CYS A 638 -20.23 -11.51 12.77
N LEU A 639 -19.57 -11.13 13.87
CA LEU A 639 -19.25 -9.72 14.14
C LEU A 639 -18.33 -9.12 13.06
N GLN A 640 -17.28 -9.86 12.69
CA GLN A 640 -16.34 -9.43 11.65
C GLN A 640 -17.01 -9.35 10.26
N LEU A 641 -17.82 -10.34 9.90
CA LEU A 641 -18.59 -10.33 8.65
C LEU A 641 -19.65 -9.20 8.64
N ALA A 642 -20.27 -8.91 9.77
CA ALA A 642 -21.21 -7.79 9.91
C ALA A 642 -20.52 -6.45 9.69
N HIS A 643 -19.32 -6.24 10.25
CA HIS A 643 -18.51 -5.07 9.96
C HIS A 643 -18.23 -4.90 8.46
N PHE A 644 -17.89 -6.01 7.79
CA PHE A 644 -17.67 -6.00 6.34
C PHE A 644 -18.96 -5.66 5.58
N VAL A 645 -20.06 -6.39 5.78
CA VAL A 645 -21.33 -6.17 5.07
C VAL A 645 -21.86 -4.75 5.28
N LEU A 646 -21.91 -4.27 6.53
CA LEU A 646 -22.38 -2.92 6.85
C LEU A 646 -21.49 -1.85 6.21
N SER A 647 -20.18 -2.08 6.11
CA SER A 647 -19.27 -1.13 5.44
C SER A 647 -19.55 -0.98 3.94
N GLN A 648 -20.10 -2.00 3.29
CA GLN A 648 -20.43 -1.97 1.86
C GLN A 648 -21.85 -1.47 1.56
N GLN A 649 -22.73 -1.43 2.56
CA GLN A 649 -24.09 -0.91 2.39
C GLN A 649 -24.11 0.62 2.29
N SER A 650 -25.07 1.16 1.55
CA SER A 650 -25.35 2.60 1.53
C SER A 650 -25.93 3.09 2.87
N SER A 651 -25.84 4.40 3.15
CA SER A 651 -26.40 4.98 4.38
C SER A 651 -27.90 4.70 4.56
N ALA A 652 -28.65 4.58 3.45
CA ALA A 652 -30.08 4.24 3.49
C ALA A 652 -30.32 2.78 3.88
N GLN A 653 -29.46 1.85 3.43
CA GLN A 653 -29.55 0.42 3.76
C GLN A 653 -29.10 0.10 5.20
N ARG A 654 -28.25 0.94 5.78
CA ARG A 654 -27.75 0.79 7.16
C ARG A 654 -28.74 1.25 8.22
N ASN A 655 -29.66 2.15 7.86
CA ASN A 655 -30.66 2.64 8.80
C ASN A 655 -31.72 1.55 8.99
N ASP A 656 -32.03 1.22 10.25
CA ASP A 656 -32.91 0.09 10.60
C ASP A 656 -32.33 -1.27 10.17
N SER A 657 -31.05 -1.50 10.47
CA SER A 657 -30.35 -2.71 10.05
C SER A 657 -30.81 -3.92 10.87
N GLU A 658 -31.40 -4.90 10.19
CA GLU A 658 -31.79 -6.17 10.80
C GLU A 658 -30.59 -6.90 11.43
N ILE A 659 -29.40 -6.82 10.80
CA ILE A 659 -28.16 -7.43 11.32
C ILE A 659 -27.85 -6.88 12.71
N ILE A 660 -27.86 -5.55 12.89
CA ILE A 660 -27.55 -4.89 14.16
C ILE A 660 -28.58 -5.28 15.24
N SER A 661 -29.87 -5.31 14.87
CA SER A 661 -30.94 -5.70 15.80
C SER A 661 -30.77 -7.14 16.32
N ARG A 662 -30.29 -8.07 15.48
CA ARG A 662 -30.06 -9.47 15.85
C ARG A 662 -28.91 -9.63 16.86
N PHE A 663 -27.83 -8.85 16.75
CA PHE A 663 -26.77 -8.83 17.78
C PHE A 663 -27.29 -8.38 19.14
N ALA A 664 -28.21 -7.42 19.17
CA ALA A 664 -28.85 -6.99 20.41
C ALA A 664 -29.73 -8.08 21.04
N MET A 665 -30.42 -8.89 20.20
CA MET A 665 -31.23 -10.03 20.65
C MET A 665 -30.38 -11.18 21.23
N LEU A 666 -29.15 -11.34 20.76
CA LEU A 666 -28.19 -12.32 21.28
C LEU A 666 -27.63 -11.97 22.67
N GLY A 667 -28.03 -10.84 23.26
CA GLY A 667 -27.62 -10.41 24.60
C GLY A 667 -26.33 -9.57 24.66
N ASN A 668 -25.62 -9.41 23.53
CA ASN A 668 -24.42 -8.57 23.43
C ASN A 668 -24.75 -7.16 22.93
N GLN A 669 -25.41 -6.39 23.79
CA GLN A 669 -25.83 -5.02 23.47
C GLN A 669 -24.68 -4.05 23.20
N ARG A 670 -23.49 -4.31 23.76
CA ARG A 670 -22.30 -3.48 23.54
C ARG A 670 -21.86 -3.50 22.08
N ASP A 671 -21.74 -4.68 21.49
CA ASP A 671 -21.27 -4.83 20.11
C ASP A 671 -22.32 -4.29 19.13
N ALA A 672 -23.61 -4.51 19.41
CA ALA A 672 -24.70 -3.93 18.62
C ALA A 672 -24.67 -2.39 18.64
N LEU A 673 -24.41 -1.78 19.80
CA LEU A 673 -24.23 -0.34 19.92
C LEU A 673 -23.01 0.15 19.15
N GLU A 674 -21.86 -0.54 19.27
CA GLU A 674 -20.63 -0.16 18.56
C GLU A 674 -20.83 -0.21 17.03
N LEU A 675 -21.52 -1.25 16.53
CA LEU A 675 -21.91 -1.34 15.12
C LEU A 675 -22.84 -0.18 14.72
N ALA A 676 -23.87 0.09 15.51
CA ALA A 676 -24.84 1.16 15.22
C ALA A 676 -24.20 2.54 15.21
N GLU A 677 -23.28 2.82 16.13
CA GLU A 677 -22.52 4.09 16.17
C GLU A 677 -21.57 4.21 14.98
N LYS A 678 -20.80 3.15 14.71
CA LYS A 678 -19.80 3.15 13.63
C LYS A 678 -20.43 3.31 12.25
N TYR A 679 -21.56 2.65 12.01
CA TYR A 679 -22.24 2.64 10.69
C TYR A 679 -23.44 3.58 10.61
N ARG A 680 -23.73 4.33 11.67
CA ARG A 680 -24.76 5.37 11.75
C ARG A 680 -26.20 4.85 11.56
N ASP A 681 -26.53 3.73 12.20
CA ASP A 681 -27.92 3.26 12.30
C ASP A 681 -28.66 4.06 13.37
N PHE A 682 -29.27 5.17 12.96
CA PHE A 682 -29.93 6.08 13.88
C PHE A 682 -31.22 5.49 14.45
N THR A 683 -31.90 4.61 13.72
CA THR A 683 -33.14 3.97 14.18
C THR A 683 -32.85 3.10 15.40
N PHE A 684 -31.84 2.23 15.30
CA PHE A 684 -31.44 1.39 16.43
C PHE A 684 -30.98 2.22 17.64
N LEU A 685 -30.14 3.24 17.41
CA LEU A 685 -29.65 4.11 18.49
C LEU A 685 -30.77 4.84 19.22
N VAL A 686 -31.77 5.37 18.50
CA VAL A 686 -32.93 6.05 19.09
C VAL A 686 -33.77 5.07 19.91
N VAL A 687 -34.06 3.88 19.37
CA VAL A 687 -34.84 2.83 20.06
C VAL A 687 -34.10 2.36 21.31
N TYR A 688 -32.79 2.16 21.23
CA TYR A 688 -31.96 1.79 22.37
C TYR A 688 -32.00 2.86 23.47
N CYS A 689 -31.78 4.12 23.10
CA CYS A 689 -31.79 5.23 24.06
C CYS A 689 -33.16 5.38 24.73
N TYR A 690 -34.25 5.25 23.98
CA TYR A 690 -35.61 5.40 24.52
C TYR A 690 -36.00 4.27 25.49
N ASN A 691 -35.54 3.04 25.23
CA ASN A 691 -35.94 1.86 25.99
C ASN A 691 -35.03 1.52 27.18
N ARG A 692 -33.78 2.00 27.22
CA ARG A 692 -32.78 1.58 28.24
C ARG A 692 -32.14 2.70 29.04
N LEU A 693 -32.15 3.94 28.55
CA LEU A 693 -31.54 5.08 29.25
C LEU A 693 -32.60 5.89 29.99
N ASP A 694 -32.23 6.43 31.14
CA ASP A 694 -33.08 7.38 31.87
C ASP A 694 -33.28 8.65 31.03
N LYS A 695 -34.42 9.34 31.17
CA LYS A 695 -34.85 10.44 30.26
C LYS A 695 -33.76 11.50 29.99
N ARG A 696 -32.95 11.82 31.02
CA ARG A 696 -31.82 12.76 30.94
C ARG A 696 -30.62 12.23 30.14
N GLN A 697 -30.27 10.96 30.32
CA GLN A 697 -29.17 10.31 29.60
C GLN A 697 -29.52 10.12 28.11
N CYS A 698 -30.79 9.88 27.84
CA CYS A 698 -31.36 9.82 26.51
C CYS A 698 -31.21 11.17 25.76
N GLU A 699 -31.52 12.29 26.43
CA GLU A 699 -31.33 13.65 25.88
C GLU A 699 -29.85 14.01 25.65
N GLU A 700 -28.95 13.63 26.56
CA GLU A 700 -27.50 13.86 26.39
C GLU A 700 -26.90 13.05 25.24
N ALA A 701 -27.30 11.77 25.08
CA ALA A 701 -26.90 10.92 23.97
C ALA A 701 -27.44 11.47 22.63
N LEU A 702 -28.74 11.79 22.55
CA LEU A 702 -29.35 12.42 21.37
C LEU A 702 -28.68 13.74 20.99
N ASN A 703 -28.28 14.56 21.98
CA ASN A 703 -27.56 15.81 21.73
C ASN A 703 -26.12 15.59 21.27
N ARG A 704 -25.41 14.53 21.72
CA ARG A 704 -24.13 14.12 21.12
C ARG A 704 -24.31 13.71 19.66
N TYR A 705 -25.34 12.93 19.34
CA TYR A 705 -25.59 12.49 17.97
C TYR A 705 -25.99 13.63 17.03
N LYS A 706 -26.74 14.63 17.51
CA LYS A 706 -27.02 15.86 16.73
C LYS A 706 -25.75 16.61 16.33
N ARG A 707 -24.73 16.66 17.20
CA ARG A 707 -23.44 17.32 16.90
C ARG A 707 -22.54 16.55 15.93
N ILE A 708 -22.76 15.24 15.75
CA ILE A 708 -22.00 14.39 14.80
C ILE A 708 -22.61 14.46 13.39
N ARG A 709 -23.86 14.94 13.28
CA ARG A 709 -24.60 15.08 12.02
C ARG A 709 -24.27 16.40 11.28
N GLU A 710 -23.78 17.41 11.99
CA GLU A 710 -23.16 18.63 11.47
C GLU A 710 -21.68 18.38 11.16
#